data_AF-A0A0D6KTB5-F1
#
_entry.id   AF-A0A0D6KTB5-F1
#
_cell.length_a   1.000
_cell.length_b   1.000
_cell.length_c   1.000
_cell.angle_alpha   90.00
_cell.angle_beta   90.00
_cell.angle_gamma   90.00
#
_symmetry.space_group_name_H-M   'P 1'
#
loop_
_entity.id
_entity.type
_entity.pdbx_description
1 polymer ?
#
loop_
_entity_poly.entity_id
_entity_poly.type
_entity_poly.pdbx_seq_one_letter_code
_entity_poly.pdbx_strand_id
1 'polypeptide(L)'
;MKTRKQRVIYTVDRSVISKIKCTLPLRDSVQTQKLSIWRWALQSKGKKVILLAFLAWIAPSLFEINTPNNQAFAAEAENSESPTVAQPEEAVLPEAQTEANEVIAQAFPTTTPSSSDPGSIFPPDPATQFQQNPNSPVTQPQTIPVPTPTQSPPAATPTTETPSTKNKFKIDILPVGDPRVQADGRSTIRLQGQITDDQGQLITEDLVVTLTTSAGKFVGTDQDKDQAGFQVRAIDGEFTATLQSDIKPQQVRIRAAVEKITTRRPQIEPGDLSFPQQTDTSLLDKIGEAPIEAYTQVEFTTYLRPSLTTGIVNLRIGPRGTDYWGSFQDFLNPDRTGGTQVDLTAAVFATGKVGDWLFTGAFNSERPINQDCEGRNRLFGGVQFCEQQYPVYGDSSTVTPTTPSIDSFYARLERSSSVPGAEPDYLMWGDYNTQEFARTSQLFTATSRQLHGFKANYNFGPLQITGLYANNIEGFQRDTIVPNGVSGNYFLSKRLLVPGSETVYLEAEEINRPGTVIQRQQLFRGPDYEIDYDRGTLLFRRPILATELNPFGATLVRRIVVTYQNEGGEDTKLYGGRLQYNLSQDLDNKSYIAGSYLQEDQGSQDFQLYGADFLLSFGSAGRVIGEYARSNSTLVNGQDANGSAYRLEAFGNLGDRLLGQAYYRAVEPNFANNSTFSFTPGQTRYGASLIGKVTDTTSLTVGYDFEENYGTTATGLNSVLGFFDLFDPQPQARPGETVNNTLKTFRAGILQRVGPADVSLEYVNRSREDRISTRFSGDADQLVSRLKLPLTESLTFQGQNELNLGDSDPLYPNRTTLGLDWKAYPGVTFRLAHQFYDDSSLIPGNSITTLDTILDRKLSEDTSLIGRYSVLSAFNGLQGQGAVGLNHRWAVAPGLRVNLGYEYIFKNIFNGTAAGSQFGQYYAVGQTASTLGLFSGSVYSIGLEYTDNPEFQASTRFEYRDGDESNNLVISAAAAGKISPALTALVRYQQAGEANVFLPSTVGVVAEGVRFQELGDTSNLKIGLAYRDPRSDKFNALLKYEWRQNFDSIPEAQLTGSTATGQIFSAEAIYAPSWRWEFYGKYALRNGVTFLNGDRYDANVNLAQLRATYRLGYRTDLAVEGRWIGQTSNSGTNYTEFGVAVETGYYLTPDLRIGLGYSFGSVDDRDFTGYRSEGGVYLNISLKLNELLGGFGLQKPVPKQEQESEVQPLAQVQPTSQRQLINTLKQAQALPKPPESDTSQSKLFELIKRWKQPQASN
;
A
#
# COMPACT_ATOMS: atom_id res chain seq x y z
N MET A 1 29.53 -38.74 2.93
CA MET A 1 29.73 -40.17 3.33
C MET A 1 29.93 -40.21 4.84
N LYS A 2 29.21 -41.07 5.58
CA LYS A 2 29.30 -41.35 7.04
C LYS A 2 29.47 -40.17 8.02
N THR A 3 28.36 -39.90 8.71
CA THR A 3 28.20 -39.34 10.08
C THR A 3 29.39 -39.35 11.05
N ARG A 4 29.50 -38.26 11.84
CA ARG A 4 29.77 -38.31 13.29
C ARG A 4 29.25 -37.06 14.02
N LYS A 5 28.54 -37.25 15.14
CA LYS A 5 28.25 -36.20 16.15
C LYS A 5 29.28 -36.31 17.28
N GLN A 6 29.66 -35.20 17.91
CA GLN A 6 30.23 -35.19 19.27
C GLN A 6 29.60 -34.06 20.10
N ARG A 7 29.16 -34.39 21.31
CA ARG A 7 28.92 -33.43 22.40
C ARG A 7 30.25 -33.17 23.13
N VAL A 8 30.42 -31.97 23.67
CA VAL A 8 31.38 -31.69 24.74
C VAL A 8 30.58 -31.29 25.97
N ILE A 9 31.03 -31.71 27.15
CA ILE A 9 30.46 -31.40 28.46
C ILE A 9 31.55 -30.68 29.25
N TYR A 10 31.20 -29.58 29.90
CA TYR A 10 32.07 -28.93 30.88
C TYR A 10 31.44 -29.00 32.28
N THR A 11 32.23 -29.51 33.21
CA THR A 11 31.94 -29.54 34.66
C THR A 11 32.89 -28.58 35.34
N VAL A 12 32.39 -27.71 36.23
CA VAL A 12 33.21 -26.82 37.06
C VAL A 12 32.82 -26.99 38.53
N ASP A 13 33.81 -27.01 39.40
CA ASP A 13 33.71 -27.45 40.80
C ASP A 13 33.47 -26.28 41.78
N ARG A 14 33.09 -26.59 43.03
CA ARG A 14 32.79 -25.62 44.10
C ARG A 14 33.90 -25.59 45.16
N SER A 15 34.44 -24.41 45.50
CA SER A 15 34.95 -24.17 46.87
C SER A 15 34.96 -22.70 47.32
N VAL A 16 34.03 -22.39 48.24
CA VAL A 16 34.13 -21.57 49.47
C VAL A 16 35.18 -20.43 49.59
N ILE A 17 34.69 -19.22 49.93
CA ILE A 17 35.11 -18.23 50.99
C ILE A 17 34.57 -16.83 50.59
N SER A 18 34.13 -15.90 51.46
CA SER A 18 34.19 -15.77 52.93
C SER A 18 32.80 -15.51 53.58
N LYS A 19 32.57 -14.33 54.19
CA LYS A 19 31.35 -13.81 54.87
C LYS A 19 31.42 -12.27 54.97
N ILE A 20 30.28 -11.58 54.94
CA ILE A 20 30.03 -10.30 55.65
C ILE A 20 28.50 -10.17 55.90
N LYS A 21 28.09 -9.33 56.86
CA LYS A 21 26.73 -9.35 57.46
C LYS A 21 25.70 -8.45 56.76
N CYS A 22 24.43 -8.87 56.82
CA CYS A 22 23.27 -8.02 56.51
C CYS A 22 22.98 -6.98 57.61
N THR A 23 22.25 -5.92 57.25
CA THR A 23 21.37 -5.14 58.15
C THR A 23 20.14 -4.67 57.36
N LEU A 24 18.96 -4.66 57.98
CA LEU A 24 17.64 -4.29 57.43
C LEU A 24 16.97 -3.32 58.43
N PRO A 25 16.15 -2.35 57.97
CA PRO A 25 14.67 -2.51 57.79
C PRO A 25 14.20 -1.98 56.41
N LEU A 26 13.00 -2.25 55.83
CA LEU A 26 11.57 -2.14 56.25
C LEU A 26 11.08 -0.70 56.54
N ARG A 27 9.87 -0.25 56.19
CA ARG A 27 8.94 -0.46 55.03
C ARG A 27 7.75 0.54 55.15
N ASP A 28 7.05 0.85 54.04
CA ASP A 28 5.64 1.34 53.97
C ASP A 28 5.30 2.73 54.63
N SER A 29 4.22 3.49 54.33
CA SER A 29 3.17 3.45 53.28
C SER A 29 2.40 4.80 53.09
N VAL A 30 1.55 4.83 52.05
CA VAL A 30 0.40 5.71 51.68
C VAL A 30 -0.54 6.08 52.87
N GLN A 31 -1.45 7.10 52.91
CA GLN A 31 -2.32 7.75 51.89
C GLN A 31 -3.05 9.05 52.39
N THR A 32 -3.82 9.70 51.48
CA THR A 32 -5.11 10.46 51.66
C THR A 32 -5.20 11.96 52.05
N GLN A 33 -5.56 12.77 51.04
CA GLN A 33 -6.61 13.82 50.94
C GLN A 33 -7.24 14.50 52.19
N LYS A 34 -7.46 15.84 52.07
CA LYS A 34 -8.79 16.47 52.30
C LYS A 34 -8.96 17.86 51.65
N LEU A 35 -10.21 18.31 51.51
CA LEU A 35 -10.67 19.47 50.70
C LEU A 35 -10.75 20.81 51.46
N SER A 36 -10.53 21.92 50.74
CA SER A 36 -11.41 23.13 50.71
C SER A 36 -10.96 24.03 49.54
N ILE A 37 -11.79 24.43 48.55
CA ILE A 37 -13.03 25.26 48.53
C ILE A 37 -12.73 26.78 48.65
N TRP A 38 -13.47 27.57 47.84
CA TRP A 38 -13.56 29.05 47.70
C TRP A 38 -12.81 29.68 46.51
N ARG A 39 -13.33 30.70 45.81
CA ARG A 39 -14.73 31.00 45.38
C ARG A 39 -14.69 32.05 44.25
N TRP A 40 -15.71 32.08 43.38
CA TRP A 40 -15.81 33.08 42.30
C TRP A 40 -15.94 34.53 42.79
N ALA A 41 -15.38 35.47 42.01
CA ALA A 41 -15.80 36.87 41.95
C ALA A 41 -15.77 37.35 40.49
N LEU A 42 -16.89 37.87 39.98
CA LEU A 42 -17.01 38.42 38.63
C LEU A 42 -16.83 39.95 38.66
N GLN A 43 -16.16 40.51 37.64
CA GLN A 43 -16.52 41.83 37.10
C GLN A 43 -16.12 41.95 35.62
N SER A 44 -16.88 42.73 34.86
CA SER A 44 -16.84 42.73 33.38
C SER A 44 -16.61 44.11 32.78
N LYS A 45 -16.00 44.16 31.58
CA LYS A 45 -16.18 45.19 30.53
C LYS A 45 -15.35 44.90 29.27
N GLY A 46 -15.94 45.13 28.08
CA GLY A 46 -15.17 45.68 26.93
C GLY A 46 -14.76 44.76 25.76
N LYS A 47 -15.70 44.45 24.86
CA LYS A 47 -15.56 44.28 23.38
C LYS A 47 -14.16 44.08 22.73
N LYS A 48 -14.04 42.99 21.93
CA LYS A 48 -13.39 42.87 20.58
C LYS A 48 -11.87 43.18 20.43
N VAL A 49 -11.07 42.55 19.56
CA VAL A 49 -11.10 41.30 18.72
C VAL A 49 -9.67 41.09 18.14
N ILE A 50 -9.33 39.90 17.61
CA ILE A 50 -8.16 39.57 16.75
C ILE A 50 -6.79 39.25 17.42
N LEU A 51 -6.46 37.94 17.36
CA LEU A 51 -5.25 37.29 16.78
C LEU A 51 -3.86 37.32 17.48
N LEU A 52 -3.11 36.23 17.24
CA LEU A 52 -1.66 35.97 17.42
C LEU A 52 -1.08 35.84 18.84
N ALA A 53 -0.71 34.60 19.22
CA ALA A 53 0.64 34.23 19.67
C ALA A 53 0.75 32.71 19.95
N PHE A 54 1.51 31.96 19.15
CA PHE A 54 2.08 30.65 19.55
C PHE A 54 3.26 30.27 18.63
N LEU A 55 4.44 30.85 18.87
CA LEU A 55 5.67 30.48 18.16
C LEU A 55 6.92 30.94 18.94
N ALA A 56 7.50 30.05 19.75
CA ALA A 56 8.84 30.18 20.32
C ALA A 56 9.27 28.83 20.94
N TRP A 57 10.33 28.21 20.42
CA TRP A 57 11.34 27.39 21.14
C TRP A 57 12.23 26.58 20.16
N ILE A 58 13.31 27.18 19.63
CA ILE A 58 14.51 26.46 19.15
C ILE A 58 15.75 27.33 19.42
N ALA A 59 16.52 26.99 20.47
CA ALA A 59 17.99 27.14 20.66
C ALA A 59 18.71 28.50 20.33
N PRO A 60 20.04 28.64 20.62
CA PRO A 60 20.93 27.87 21.49
C PRO A 60 21.51 28.73 22.65
N SER A 61 22.34 28.12 23.52
CA SER A 61 23.21 28.86 24.44
C SER A 61 24.59 28.19 24.61
N LEU A 62 25.64 28.97 24.39
CA LEU A 62 27.04 28.68 24.76
C LEU A 62 27.53 29.79 25.71
N PHE A 63 28.64 29.52 26.41
CA PHE A 63 29.34 30.33 27.43
C PHE A 63 28.96 30.13 28.90
N GLU A 64 29.96 30.33 29.75
CA GLU A 64 30.07 29.99 31.18
C GLU A 64 29.76 31.20 32.09
N ILE A 65 29.51 30.96 33.40
CA ILE A 65 30.27 31.52 34.56
C ILE A 65 29.56 31.26 35.93
N ASN A 66 30.21 30.42 36.74
CA ASN A 66 30.32 30.34 38.22
C ASN A 66 29.26 30.88 39.24
N THR A 67 28.77 29.94 40.09
CA THR A 67 28.71 29.98 41.60
C THR A 67 27.63 30.82 42.35
N PRO A 68 27.36 30.61 43.69
CA PRO A 68 26.99 29.34 44.36
C PRO A 68 25.95 29.45 45.56
N ASN A 69 25.68 28.30 46.23
CA ASN A 69 25.38 28.07 47.67
C ASN A 69 23.94 28.07 48.32
N ASN A 70 23.63 26.89 48.93
CA ASN A 70 23.18 26.61 50.34
C ASN A 70 21.71 26.56 50.85
N GLN A 71 21.33 25.34 51.33
CA GLN A 71 20.78 24.95 52.66
C GLN A 71 19.32 25.35 53.10
N ALA A 72 18.60 24.67 54.02
CA ALA A 72 18.58 23.28 54.59
C ALA A 72 17.38 23.08 55.60
N PHE A 73 17.25 21.91 56.27
CA PHE A 73 16.35 21.55 57.42
C PHE A 73 14.83 21.31 57.11
N ALA A 74 13.95 20.67 57.92
CA ALA A 74 13.93 19.61 58.99
C ALA A 74 12.45 19.44 59.51
N ALA A 75 11.97 18.47 60.33
CA ALA A 75 12.24 17.03 60.65
C ALA A 75 11.11 16.47 61.60
N GLU A 76 11.21 15.20 62.08
CA GLU A 76 10.46 14.55 63.22
C GLU A 76 8.94 14.22 63.07
N ALA A 77 8.28 13.26 63.77
CA ALA A 77 8.65 11.93 64.35
C ALA A 77 7.42 11.11 64.88
N GLU A 78 7.60 9.81 65.17
CA GLU A 78 6.88 8.89 66.13
C GLU A 78 5.51 8.17 65.86
N ASN A 79 5.53 6.81 65.96
CA ASN A 79 4.68 5.85 66.74
C ASN A 79 3.13 5.70 66.47
N SER A 80 2.46 4.53 66.64
CA SER A 80 2.84 3.10 66.89
C SER A 80 1.64 2.10 66.82
N GLU A 81 1.94 0.77 66.78
CA GLU A 81 1.12 -0.43 67.15
C GLU A 81 0.04 -1.06 66.20
N SER A 82 -0.12 -2.40 66.33
CA SER A 82 -1.05 -3.36 65.63
C SER A 82 -1.96 -4.08 66.67
N PRO A 83 -2.89 -5.05 66.37
CA PRO A 83 -2.51 -6.46 66.03
C PRO A 83 -3.54 -7.50 65.40
N THR A 84 -3.00 -8.54 64.73
CA THR A 84 -3.37 -10.01 64.73
C THR A 84 -4.60 -10.69 64.05
N VAL A 85 -4.36 -12.00 63.69
CA VAL A 85 -5.21 -13.18 63.28
C VAL A 85 -6.05 -13.09 61.97
N ALA A 86 -6.21 -14.15 61.13
CA ALA A 86 -5.98 -15.61 61.26
C ALA A 86 -5.63 -16.35 59.92
N GLN A 87 -5.47 -17.70 59.98
CA GLN A 87 -5.07 -18.66 58.92
C GLN A 87 -5.99 -19.93 58.99
N PRO A 88 -5.94 -20.97 58.10
CA PRO A 88 -4.79 -21.57 57.36
C PRO A 88 -5.09 -21.81 55.83
N GLU A 89 -4.63 -22.79 55.00
CA GLU A 89 -3.90 -24.09 55.17
C GLU A 89 -3.08 -24.55 53.90
N GLU A 90 -3.42 -25.68 53.25
CA GLU A 90 -2.62 -26.52 52.30
C GLU A 90 -3.12 -26.51 50.82
N ALA A 91 -2.40 -26.95 49.74
CA ALA A 91 -0.96 -27.27 49.51
C ALA A 91 -0.61 -27.54 48.00
N VAL A 92 0.69 -27.74 47.72
CA VAL A 92 1.36 -28.39 46.54
C VAL A 92 1.61 -27.58 45.23
N LEU A 93 2.86 -27.09 45.11
CA LEU A 93 3.87 -27.10 44.00
C LEU A 93 3.52 -27.59 42.56
N PRO A 94 4.28 -27.19 41.49
CA PRO A 94 5.40 -26.20 41.43
C PRO A 94 5.41 -25.21 40.21
N GLU A 95 6.37 -24.26 40.29
CA GLU A 95 7.17 -23.66 39.18
C GLU A 95 6.64 -22.53 38.26
N ALA A 96 7.62 -21.75 37.74
CA ALA A 96 7.59 -20.61 36.80
C ALA A 96 6.67 -19.40 37.17
N GLN A 97 7.21 -18.26 37.63
CA GLN A 97 7.84 -17.18 36.84
C GLN A 97 6.88 -16.52 35.79
N THR A 98 6.04 -15.49 36.03
CA THR A 98 6.07 -14.11 36.62
C THR A 98 5.86 -12.89 35.66
N GLU A 99 6.83 -11.99 35.37
CA GLU A 99 6.66 -10.67 34.67
C GLU A 99 5.79 -10.77 33.37
N ALA A 100 4.85 -9.86 33.11
CA ALA A 100 4.47 -8.69 33.90
C ALA A 100 3.16 -7.98 33.46
N ASN A 101 2.87 -6.77 33.98
CA ASN A 101 1.75 -5.90 33.60
C ASN A 101 2.17 -4.41 33.41
N GLU A 102 1.38 -3.61 32.70
CA GLU A 102 1.36 -2.13 32.68
C GLU A 102 2.66 -1.31 32.35
N VAL A 103 2.81 -0.59 31.21
CA VAL A 103 1.96 0.46 30.53
C VAL A 103 2.39 1.89 30.93
N ILE A 104 2.05 2.91 30.12
CA ILE A 104 2.19 4.38 30.38
C ILE A 104 3.65 4.86 30.16
N ALA A 105 4.03 5.92 29.43
CA ALA A 105 3.38 7.14 28.89
C ALA A 105 4.41 8.02 28.15
N GLN A 106 4.10 9.02 27.30
CA GLN A 106 2.95 9.36 26.45
C GLN A 106 3.54 10.23 25.29
N ALA A 107 2.67 10.84 24.49
CA ALA A 107 2.92 12.02 23.65
C ALA A 107 2.95 11.62 22.17
N PHE A 108 2.40 12.39 21.23
CA PHE A 108 2.12 11.91 19.86
C PHE A 108 1.93 13.13 18.92
N PRO A 109 2.50 13.18 17.69
CA PRO A 109 1.61 13.55 16.56
C PRO A 109 1.99 13.13 15.11
N THR A 110 1.24 12.21 14.44
CA THR A 110 1.32 11.57 13.06
C THR A 110 0.92 12.41 11.79
N THR A 111 0.92 11.97 10.49
CA THR A 111 -0.10 12.34 9.38
C THR A 111 0.19 11.88 7.91
N THR A 112 -0.84 11.69 7.00
CA THR A 112 -0.72 11.77 5.48
C THR A 112 -1.98 11.79 4.53
N PRO A 113 -2.87 10.76 4.38
CA PRO A 113 -2.91 9.96 3.10
C PRO A 113 -4.25 9.70 2.33
N SER A 114 -4.21 9.02 1.14
CA SER A 114 -4.77 7.64 0.82
C SER A 114 -5.04 7.29 -0.70
N SER A 115 -5.16 6.04 -1.19
CA SER A 115 -5.31 5.72 -2.67
C SER A 115 -6.77 5.64 -3.20
N SER A 116 -7.13 6.35 -4.31
CA SER A 116 -8.51 6.73 -4.75
C SER A 116 -9.56 5.62 -5.01
N ASP A 117 -10.01 4.99 -3.93
CA ASP A 117 -11.43 4.78 -3.62
C ASP A 117 -12.14 6.16 -3.41
N PRO A 118 -13.48 6.30 -3.35
CA PRO A 118 -14.16 7.60 -3.23
C PRO A 118 -13.80 8.48 -2.00
N GLY A 119 -13.08 7.95 -1.02
CA GLY A 119 -12.64 8.70 0.17
C GLY A 119 -11.13 9.00 0.23
N SER A 120 -10.41 9.03 -0.90
CA SER A 120 -9.00 8.63 -0.87
C SER A 120 -8.05 9.49 -1.77
N ILE A 121 -6.98 10.05 -1.15
CA ILE A 121 -6.38 11.37 -1.45
C ILE A 121 -4.80 11.46 -1.52
N PHE A 122 -4.07 10.51 -2.11
CA PHE A 122 -2.58 10.41 -2.13
C PHE A 122 -1.93 11.28 -3.21
N PRO A 123 -0.95 12.15 -2.86
CA PRO A 123 0.20 12.41 -3.73
C PRO A 123 1.28 11.31 -3.56
N PRO A 124 2.11 11.03 -4.57
CA PRO A 124 3.32 10.24 -4.39
C PRO A 124 4.46 11.06 -3.75
N ASP A 125 5.45 10.38 -3.16
CA ASP A 125 6.65 10.97 -2.51
C ASP A 125 7.37 11.96 -3.46
N PRO A 126 7.81 13.16 -3.01
CA PRO A 126 8.62 14.07 -3.84
C PRO A 126 9.85 13.39 -4.48
N ALA A 127 10.47 12.41 -3.83
CA ALA A 127 11.56 11.62 -4.43
C ALA A 127 11.14 10.87 -5.71
N THR A 128 9.85 10.49 -5.84
CA THR A 128 9.27 9.90 -7.06
C THR A 128 8.71 10.92 -8.05
N GLN A 129 8.40 12.15 -7.62
CA GLN A 129 7.91 13.21 -8.52
C GLN A 129 9.04 13.86 -9.34
N PHE A 130 10.30 13.82 -8.87
CA PHE A 130 11.50 14.31 -9.58
C PHE A 130 11.77 13.68 -10.97
N GLN A 131 10.97 12.69 -11.36
CA GLN A 131 11.07 12.01 -12.64
C GLN A 131 10.02 12.48 -13.67
N GLN A 132 9.14 13.45 -13.36
CA GLN A 132 8.00 13.82 -14.23
C GLN A 132 7.78 15.35 -14.42
N ASN A 133 7.85 15.78 -15.70
CA ASN A 133 7.41 17.06 -16.33
C ASN A 133 8.32 18.32 -16.32
N PRO A 134 8.49 19.00 -17.50
CA PRO A 134 9.17 20.30 -17.62
C PRO A 134 8.38 21.49 -18.25
N ASN A 135 8.67 22.70 -17.75
CA ASN A 135 8.78 24.02 -18.43
C ASN A 135 7.61 24.72 -19.18
N SER A 136 7.38 26.01 -18.83
CA SER A 136 7.52 27.18 -19.75
C SER A 136 7.39 28.56 -19.01
N PRO A 137 8.13 29.63 -19.39
CA PRO A 137 8.11 30.95 -18.72
C PRO A 137 7.29 32.06 -19.44
N VAL A 138 7.11 33.21 -18.78
CA VAL A 138 6.18 34.32 -19.14
C VAL A 138 6.89 35.69 -19.28
N THR A 139 6.33 36.63 -20.06
CA THR A 139 6.64 38.09 -19.95
C THR A 139 5.49 38.99 -20.47
N GLN A 140 5.39 40.23 -19.97
CA GLN A 140 4.40 41.31 -20.26
C GLN A 140 5.10 42.70 -20.09
N PRO A 141 4.47 43.92 -20.18
CA PRO A 141 3.06 44.34 -20.42
C PRO A 141 2.85 45.56 -21.39
N GLN A 142 1.64 46.18 -21.36
CA GLN A 142 1.20 47.53 -21.85
C GLN A 142 0.55 47.62 -23.27
N THR A 143 -0.45 48.46 -23.60
CA THR A 143 -1.52 49.23 -22.85
C THR A 143 -2.61 49.82 -23.80
N ILE A 144 -3.88 49.90 -23.31
CA ILE A 144 -4.87 51.03 -23.31
C ILE A 144 -4.91 51.99 -24.56
N PRO A 145 -6.07 52.19 -25.25
CA PRO A 145 -7.21 52.96 -24.70
C PRO A 145 -8.67 52.54 -25.06
N VAL A 146 -9.63 53.25 -24.46
CA VAL A 146 -11.10 53.01 -24.45
C VAL A 146 -11.86 54.15 -25.16
N PRO A 147 -13.01 53.88 -25.83
CA PRO A 147 -14.21 54.68 -25.55
C PRO A 147 -15.56 53.91 -25.58
N THR A 148 -16.47 54.31 -24.67
CA THR A 148 -17.94 54.11 -24.70
C THR A 148 -18.61 55.45 -25.18
N PRO A 149 -19.96 55.69 -25.28
CA PRO A 149 -21.13 54.98 -24.71
C PRO A 149 -22.42 54.90 -25.61
N THR A 150 -23.57 54.56 -24.99
CA THR A 150 -25.00 54.81 -25.40
C THR A 150 -25.59 54.01 -26.59
N GLN A 151 -26.90 53.68 -26.66
CA GLN A 151 -28.08 54.05 -25.84
C GLN A 151 -29.19 52.94 -25.86
N SER A 152 -30.03 52.86 -24.80
CA SER A 152 -31.32 52.11 -24.72
C SER A 152 -32.51 53.04 -25.10
N PRO A 153 -33.84 52.73 -25.00
CA PRO A 153 -34.59 51.58 -24.43
C PRO A 153 -35.69 51.06 -25.44
N PRO A 154 -36.89 50.48 -25.12
CA PRO A 154 -37.51 50.06 -23.84
C PRO A 154 -38.05 48.60 -23.82
N ALA A 155 -38.76 48.26 -22.73
CA ALA A 155 -39.10 46.89 -22.32
C ALA A 155 -40.61 46.52 -22.44
N ALA A 156 -40.90 45.22 -22.34
CA ALA A 156 -42.20 44.66 -21.99
C ALA A 156 -42.04 43.43 -21.08
N THR A 157 -43.00 43.21 -20.18
CA THR A 157 -43.09 42.13 -19.17
C THR A 157 -44.59 41.96 -18.91
N PRO A 158 -45.20 40.76 -18.82
CA PRO A 158 -44.81 39.58 -18.03
C PRO A 158 -44.72 38.29 -18.90
N THR A 159 -44.59 37.04 -18.43
CA THR A 159 -45.11 36.42 -17.18
C THR A 159 -44.32 35.18 -16.76
N THR A 160 -44.41 34.84 -15.47
CA THR A 160 -43.78 33.67 -14.84
C THR A 160 -44.48 32.36 -15.20
N GLU A 161 -43.75 31.43 -15.82
CA GLU A 161 -43.92 29.99 -15.61
C GLU A 161 -42.54 29.34 -15.47
N THR A 162 -42.38 28.44 -14.49
CA THR A 162 -41.12 27.77 -14.20
C THR A 162 -41.24 26.27 -14.50
N PRO A 163 -40.87 25.81 -15.71
CA PRO A 163 -40.77 24.39 -15.99
C PRO A 163 -39.50 23.82 -15.33
N SER A 164 -39.56 23.49 -14.04
CA SER A 164 -38.50 22.76 -13.36
C SER A 164 -38.54 21.27 -13.72
N THR A 165 -38.46 20.96 -15.02
CA THR A 165 -38.29 19.58 -15.50
C THR A 165 -36.90 19.11 -15.11
N LYS A 166 -36.83 18.13 -14.20
CA LYS A 166 -35.58 17.43 -13.89
C LYS A 166 -35.27 16.44 -15.01
N ASN A 167 -34.74 16.96 -16.11
CA ASN A 167 -34.29 16.15 -17.25
C ASN A 167 -33.31 15.08 -16.75
N LYS A 168 -33.48 13.83 -17.20
CA LYS A 168 -32.54 12.75 -16.88
C LYS A 168 -31.45 12.72 -17.95
N PHE A 169 -30.26 13.16 -17.59
CA PHE A 169 -29.12 13.10 -18.51
C PHE A 169 -28.46 11.70 -18.52
N LYS A 170 -27.81 11.36 -19.64
CA LYS A 170 -27.05 10.13 -19.85
C LYS A 170 -25.66 10.48 -20.40
N ILE A 171 -24.64 9.74 -19.98
CA ILE A 171 -23.32 9.75 -20.63
C ILE A 171 -23.11 8.45 -21.39
N ASP A 172 -22.38 8.53 -22.50
CA ASP A 172 -21.80 7.40 -23.22
C ASP A 172 -20.32 7.69 -23.47
N ILE A 173 -19.49 6.64 -23.50
CA ILE A 173 -18.07 6.73 -23.88
C ILE A 173 -17.69 5.49 -24.71
N LEU A 174 -16.98 5.71 -25.82
CA LEU A 174 -16.55 4.66 -26.75
C LEU A 174 -15.13 4.95 -27.28
N PRO A 175 -14.34 3.89 -27.59
CA PRO A 175 -13.10 4.04 -28.35
C PRO A 175 -13.40 4.46 -29.79
N VAL A 176 -12.53 5.31 -30.35
CA VAL A 176 -12.62 5.81 -31.74
C VAL A 176 -11.80 4.90 -32.65
N GLY A 177 -12.45 3.87 -33.21
CA GLY A 177 -11.84 2.91 -34.12
C GLY A 177 -11.81 1.49 -33.54
N ASP A 178 -10.71 0.78 -33.76
CA ASP A 178 -10.47 -0.53 -33.15
C ASP A 178 -10.23 -0.36 -31.63
N PRO A 179 -10.94 -1.07 -30.73
CA PRO A 179 -10.65 -1.07 -29.29
C PRO A 179 -9.30 -1.70 -28.93
N ARG A 180 -8.55 -2.27 -29.88
CA ARG A 180 -7.23 -2.87 -29.67
C ARG A 180 -6.08 -1.90 -29.93
N VAL A 181 -5.15 -1.86 -28.98
CA VAL A 181 -3.90 -1.07 -29.06
C VAL A 181 -2.72 -1.94 -28.60
N GLN A 182 -1.48 -1.63 -29.00
CA GLN A 182 -0.32 -2.44 -28.64
C GLN A 182 0.20 -2.08 -27.23
N ALA A 183 0.57 -3.09 -26.45
CA ALA A 183 1.17 -2.97 -25.13
C ALA A 183 2.68 -2.62 -25.22
N ASP A 184 2.98 -1.46 -25.79
CA ASP A 184 4.34 -0.94 -26.05
C ASP A 184 4.72 0.25 -25.13
N GLY A 185 3.81 0.68 -24.25
CA GLY A 185 3.97 1.85 -23.39
C GLY A 185 3.94 3.19 -24.13
N ARG A 186 3.46 3.26 -25.38
CA ARG A 186 3.56 4.44 -26.26
C ARG A 186 2.37 4.66 -27.18
N SER A 187 1.80 3.58 -27.69
CA SER A 187 0.65 3.59 -28.57
C SER A 187 -0.57 4.15 -27.82
N THR A 188 -1.40 4.91 -28.53
CA THR A 188 -2.53 5.63 -27.93
C THR A 188 -3.85 5.27 -28.60
N ILE A 189 -4.90 5.10 -27.80
CA ILE A 189 -6.28 5.00 -28.27
C ILE A 189 -7.06 6.26 -27.88
N ARG A 190 -7.79 6.83 -28.84
CA ARG A 190 -8.66 7.99 -28.59
C ARG A 190 -10.03 7.49 -28.14
N LEU A 191 -10.57 8.11 -27.11
CA LEU A 191 -11.94 7.92 -26.64
C LEU A 191 -12.77 9.14 -27.03
N GLN A 192 -14.02 8.92 -27.41
CA GLN A 192 -15.03 9.97 -27.55
C GLN A 192 -16.20 9.63 -26.65
N GLY A 193 -16.73 10.64 -25.96
CA GLY A 193 -17.93 10.51 -25.17
C GLY A 193 -18.89 11.67 -25.40
N GLN A 194 -20.14 11.43 -25.05
CA GLN A 194 -21.26 12.32 -25.27
C GLN A 194 -22.17 12.33 -24.05
N ILE A 195 -22.72 13.50 -23.73
CA ILE A 195 -23.69 13.70 -22.66
C ILE A 195 -25.00 14.18 -23.30
N THR A 196 -26.07 13.41 -23.14
CA THR A 196 -27.39 13.67 -23.73
C THR A 196 -28.47 13.82 -22.66
N ASP A 197 -29.60 14.43 -23.03
CA ASP A 197 -30.82 14.47 -22.22
C ASP A 197 -31.68 13.20 -22.39
N ASP A 198 -32.88 13.18 -21.79
CA ASP A 198 -33.82 12.05 -21.88
C ASP A 198 -34.56 11.95 -23.23
N GLN A 199 -34.31 12.89 -24.15
CA GLN A 199 -34.76 12.87 -25.54
C GLN A 199 -33.62 12.47 -26.51
N GLY A 200 -32.40 12.24 -25.99
CA GLY A 200 -31.21 11.91 -26.77
C GLY A 200 -30.54 13.11 -27.44
N GLN A 201 -30.87 14.34 -27.06
CA GLN A 201 -30.23 15.55 -27.56
C GLN A 201 -28.97 15.85 -26.74
N LEU A 202 -27.90 16.31 -27.38
CA LEU A 202 -26.68 16.75 -26.69
C LEU A 202 -26.98 17.94 -25.77
N ILE A 203 -26.42 17.94 -24.57
CA ILE A 203 -26.54 19.07 -23.65
C ILE A 203 -25.83 20.31 -24.21
N THR A 204 -26.29 21.50 -23.83
CA THR A 204 -25.66 22.78 -24.21
C THR A 204 -24.85 23.41 -23.06
N GLU A 205 -24.74 22.74 -21.93
CA GLU A 205 -23.94 23.15 -20.78
C GLU A 205 -22.54 22.51 -20.84
N ASP A 206 -21.52 23.31 -20.55
CA ASP A 206 -20.13 22.83 -20.42
C ASP A 206 -19.94 22.15 -19.05
N LEU A 207 -19.51 20.89 -19.06
CA LEU A 207 -19.32 20.08 -17.84
C LEU A 207 -17.91 19.54 -17.74
N VAL A 208 -17.49 19.21 -16.51
CA VAL A 208 -16.27 18.44 -16.25
C VAL A 208 -16.65 16.98 -16.10
N VAL A 209 -15.93 16.10 -16.81
CA VAL A 209 -16.06 14.65 -16.76
C VAL A 209 -14.78 14.08 -16.17
N THR A 210 -14.89 13.35 -15.07
CA THR A 210 -13.77 12.64 -14.43
C THR A 210 -13.62 11.28 -15.11
N LEU A 211 -12.44 11.01 -15.68
CA LEU A 211 -12.11 9.73 -16.30
C LEU A 211 -11.19 8.90 -15.40
N THR A 212 -11.47 7.61 -15.26
CA THR A 212 -10.53 6.66 -14.63
C THR A 212 -10.35 5.42 -15.51
N THR A 213 -9.21 4.74 -15.36
CA THR A 213 -8.84 3.57 -16.16
C THR A 213 -8.19 2.52 -15.25
N SER A 214 -8.41 1.22 -15.53
CA SER A 214 -7.77 0.13 -14.77
C SER A 214 -6.31 -0.10 -15.15
N ALA A 215 -5.84 0.48 -16.26
CA ALA A 215 -4.51 0.29 -16.85
C ALA A 215 -4.20 1.40 -17.87
N GLY A 216 -2.92 1.56 -18.23
CA GLY A 216 -2.44 2.68 -19.06
C GLY A 216 -2.51 4.04 -18.36
N LYS A 217 -2.30 5.13 -19.12
CA LYS A 217 -2.30 6.52 -18.59
C LYS A 217 -3.00 7.48 -19.56
N PHE A 218 -3.85 8.37 -19.06
CA PHE A 218 -4.43 9.44 -19.89
C PHE A 218 -3.38 10.51 -20.24
N VAL A 219 -3.42 10.99 -21.47
CA VAL A 219 -2.46 11.96 -22.02
C VAL A 219 -3.21 13.19 -22.53
N GLY A 220 -2.88 14.35 -21.96
CA GLY A 220 -3.44 15.65 -22.34
C GLY A 220 -3.26 16.68 -21.23
N THR A 221 -3.92 17.83 -21.37
CA THR A 221 -4.01 18.84 -20.30
C THR A 221 -5.13 18.45 -19.34
N ASP A 222 -4.74 17.82 -18.24
CA ASP A 222 -5.64 17.57 -17.12
C ASP A 222 -6.19 18.89 -16.56
N GLN A 223 -7.50 18.95 -16.27
CA GLN A 223 -8.16 20.20 -15.86
C GLN A 223 -8.06 20.48 -14.36
N ASP A 224 -7.90 19.45 -13.51
CA ASP A 224 -7.91 19.60 -12.05
C ASP A 224 -7.04 18.53 -11.37
N LYS A 225 -5.70 18.67 -11.49
CA LYS A 225 -4.69 17.67 -11.04
C LYS A 225 -4.78 17.25 -9.56
N ASP A 226 -5.53 17.99 -8.74
CA ASP A 226 -5.77 17.70 -7.32
C ASP A 226 -7.09 16.93 -7.08
N GLN A 227 -7.93 16.73 -8.11
CA GLN A 227 -9.00 15.74 -8.13
C GLN A 227 -8.49 14.38 -8.64
N ALA A 228 -8.96 13.29 -8.04
CA ALA A 228 -8.60 11.94 -8.48
C ALA A 228 -9.23 11.59 -9.84
N GLY A 229 -8.46 10.92 -10.70
CA GLY A 229 -8.82 10.66 -12.09
C GLY A 229 -8.10 11.60 -13.06
N PHE A 230 -8.64 11.74 -14.27
CA PHE A 230 -8.19 12.69 -15.29
C PHE A 230 -9.42 13.47 -15.77
N GLN A 231 -9.44 14.78 -15.54
CA GLN A 231 -10.62 15.60 -15.74
C GLN A 231 -10.59 16.23 -17.14
N VAL A 232 -11.67 16.02 -17.91
CA VAL A 232 -11.85 16.61 -19.25
C VAL A 232 -13.11 17.46 -19.32
N ARG A 233 -13.06 18.55 -20.09
CA ARG A 233 -14.23 19.41 -20.33
C ARG A 233 -15.04 18.90 -21.51
N ALA A 234 -16.31 18.57 -21.26
CA ALA A 234 -17.32 18.43 -22.30
C ALA A 234 -17.79 19.83 -22.74
N ILE A 235 -17.93 20.03 -24.06
CA ILE A 235 -18.39 21.28 -24.68
C ILE A 235 -19.45 20.91 -25.71
N ASP A 236 -20.61 21.59 -25.69
CA ASP A 236 -21.81 21.17 -26.44
C ASP A 236 -22.16 19.68 -26.22
N GLY A 237 -21.94 19.18 -25.00
CA GLY A 237 -22.15 17.78 -24.62
C GLY A 237 -21.12 16.77 -25.16
N GLU A 238 -20.18 17.15 -26.03
CA GLU A 238 -19.14 16.25 -26.56
C GLU A 238 -17.80 16.41 -25.80
N PHE A 239 -17.12 15.29 -25.51
CA PHE A 239 -15.75 15.27 -25.00
C PHE A 239 -14.89 14.20 -25.67
N THR A 240 -13.56 14.37 -25.63
CA THR A 240 -12.62 13.32 -26.08
C THR A 240 -11.39 13.27 -25.18
N ALA A 241 -10.85 12.08 -24.96
CA ALA A 241 -9.60 11.86 -24.23
C ALA A 241 -8.69 10.90 -25.00
N THR A 242 -7.41 10.82 -24.61
CA THR A 242 -6.43 9.92 -25.22
C THR A 242 -5.82 9.05 -24.12
N LEU A 243 -5.95 7.73 -24.25
CA LEU A 243 -5.35 6.75 -23.34
C LEU A 243 -4.09 6.16 -23.99
N GLN A 244 -2.94 6.32 -23.35
CA GLN A 244 -1.69 5.65 -23.69
C GLN A 244 -1.68 4.24 -23.09
N SER A 245 -1.23 3.27 -23.86
CA SER A 245 -1.03 1.89 -23.41
C SER A 245 0.06 1.79 -22.34
N ASP A 246 0.03 0.71 -21.56
CA ASP A 246 1.17 0.28 -20.76
C ASP A 246 1.99 -0.81 -21.51
N ILE A 247 2.86 -1.51 -20.79
CA ILE A 247 3.78 -2.53 -21.33
C ILE A 247 3.30 -3.98 -21.14
N LYS A 248 2.05 -4.20 -20.68
CA LYS A 248 1.48 -5.53 -20.39
C LYS A 248 0.25 -5.80 -21.25
N PRO A 249 0.13 -6.98 -21.89
CA PRO A 249 -1.09 -7.34 -22.60
C PRO A 249 -2.21 -7.67 -21.60
N GLN A 250 -3.31 -6.91 -21.62
CA GLN A 250 -4.46 -7.06 -20.70
C GLN A 250 -5.73 -6.38 -21.20
N GLN A 251 -6.89 -6.77 -20.65
CA GLN A 251 -8.13 -5.97 -20.79
C GLN A 251 -8.07 -4.72 -19.91
N VAL A 252 -8.66 -3.63 -20.38
CA VAL A 252 -8.71 -2.35 -19.66
C VAL A 252 -10.15 -1.85 -19.57
N ARG A 253 -10.64 -1.63 -18.34
CA ARG A 253 -11.94 -1.00 -18.06
C ARG A 253 -11.71 0.50 -17.87
N ILE A 254 -12.42 1.31 -18.65
CA ILE A 254 -12.44 2.77 -18.53
C ILE A 254 -13.78 3.19 -17.96
N ARG A 255 -13.79 4.20 -17.10
CA ARG A 255 -14.96 4.85 -16.49
C ARG A 255 -14.97 6.33 -16.89
N ALA A 256 -16.15 6.86 -17.18
CA ALA A 256 -16.39 8.30 -17.30
C ALA A 256 -17.53 8.69 -16.38
N ALA A 257 -17.34 9.71 -15.54
CA ALA A 257 -18.31 10.13 -14.52
C ALA A 257 -18.51 11.66 -14.49
N VAL A 258 -19.74 12.11 -14.22
CA VAL A 258 -20.08 13.53 -14.03
C VAL A 258 -20.53 13.77 -12.59
N GLU A 259 -19.61 14.23 -11.74
CA GLU A 259 -19.84 14.44 -10.30
C GLU A 259 -20.93 15.48 -10.00
N LYS A 260 -21.08 16.50 -10.85
CA LYS A 260 -21.99 17.64 -10.62
C LYS A 260 -23.44 17.39 -11.03
N ILE A 261 -23.75 16.29 -11.71
CA ILE A 261 -25.12 15.98 -12.14
C ILE A 261 -25.49 14.56 -11.70
N THR A 262 -26.33 14.50 -10.68
CA THR A 262 -26.79 13.25 -10.06
C THR A 262 -28.00 12.68 -10.80
N THR A 263 -28.02 11.36 -11.06
CA THR A 263 -29.22 10.68 -11.57
C THR A 263 -29.58 9.44 -10.76
N ARG A 264 -30.87 9.09 -10.78
CA ARG A 264 -31.44 7.98 -10.02
C ARG A 264 -31.16 6.63 -10.68
N ARG A 265 -29.95 6.09 -10.52
CA ARG A 265 -29.62 4.68 -10.83
C ARG A 265 -28.68 4.12 -9.75
N PRO A 266 -29.02 3.01 -9.06
CA PRO A 266 -28.05 2.34 -8.21
C PRO A 266 -27.04 1.57 -9.06
N GLN A 267 -25.76 1.69 -8.73
CA GLN A 267 -24.71 0.78 -9.21
C GLN A 267 -23.96 0.23 -8.01
N ILE A 268 -23.71 -1.09 -8.01
CA ILE A 268 -23.31 -1.81 -6.79
C ILE A 268 -22.26 -2.89 -7.12
N GLU A 269 -21.04 -2.70 -6.62
CA GLU A 269 -19.92 -3.66 -6.73
C GLU A 269 -20.05 -4.77 -5.66
N PRO A 270 -19.40 -5.95 -5.83
CA PRO A 270 -19.69 -7.14 -5.02
C PRO A 270 -19.14 -7.12 -3.58
N GLY A 271 -18.16 -6.26 -3.28
CA GLY A 271 -17.62 -6.11 -1.92
C GLY A 271 -18.51 -5.24 -1.03
N ASP A 272 -19.07 -4.17 -1.61
CA ASP A 272 -19.71 -3.07 -0.87
C ASP A 272 -21.11 -3.39 -0.33
N LEU A 273 -21.62 -4.59 -0.62
CA LEU A 273 -22.86 -5.13 -0.05
C LEU A 273 -22.56 -5.98 1.18
N SER A 274 -22.35 -5.30 2.31
CA SER A 274 -22.80 -5.89 3.56
C SER A 274 -24.31 -6.16 3.47
N PHE A 275 -24.78 -7.23 4.11
CA PHE A 275 -26.18 -7.32 4.50
C PHE A 275 -26.56 -6.06 5.31
N PRO A 276 -27.81 -5.53 5.27
CA PRO A 276 -28.23 -4.40 6.10
C PRO A 276 -28.21 -4.76 7.58
N GLN A 277 -27.01 -4.70 8.14
CA GLN A 277 -26.68 -4.78 9.55
C GLN A 277 -26.65 -3.34 10.09
N GLN A 278 -26.39 -3.16 11.39
CA GLN A 278 -27.15 -2.17 12.16
C GLN A 278 -27.19 -0.75 11.62
N THR A 279 -28.42 -0.25 11.51
CA THR A 279 -28.74 1.17 11.29
C THR A 279 -28.29 1.78 9.97
N ASP A 280 -27.76 1.03 9.00
CA ASP A 280 -27.42 1.63 7.70
C ASP A 280 -28.66 1.85 6.80
N THR A 281 -28.99 3.13 6.55
CA THR A 281 -29.90 3.56 5.47
C THR A 281 -29.16 4.18 4.29
N SER A 282 -27.82 4.15 4.24
CA SER A 282 -27.04 4.63 3.09
C SER A 282 -27.40 3.88 1.81
N LEU A 283 -27.79 2.60 1.90
CA LEU A 283 -28.35 1.83 0.78
C LEU A 283 -29.57 2.52 0.14
N LEU A 284 -30.38 3.25 0.92
CA LEU A 284 -31.55 3.99 0.42
C LEU A 284 -31.19 5.36 -0.17
N ASP A 285 -30.17 6.04 0.36
CA ASP A 285 -29.60 7.25 -0.24
C ASP A 285 -28.86 6.89 -1.58
N LYS A 286 -28.09 5.80 -1.62
CA LYS A 286 -27.50 5.17 -2.84
C LYS A 286 -28.56 4.72 -3.87
N ILE A 287 -29.80 4.49 -3.44
CA ILE A 287 -30.96 4.14 -4.29
C ILE A 287 -31.65 5.41 -4.86
N GLY A 288 -31.00 6.57 -4.77
CA GLY A 288 -31.39 7.83 -5.43
C GLY A 288 -30.23 8.62 -6.03
N GLU A 289 -29.02 8.49 -5.50
CA GLU A 289 -27.87 9.32 -5.88
C GLU A 289 -26.71 8.48 -6.43
N ALA A 290 -26.52 8.51 -7.75
CA ALA A 290 -25.27 8.18 -8.42
C ALA A 290 -24.85 9.35 -9.34
N PRO A 291 -23.55 9.56 -9.59
CA PRO A 291 -23.10 10.35 -10.72
C PRO A 291 -23.66 9.76 -12.02
N ILE A 292 -23.72 10.56 -13.09
CA ILE A 292 -23.96 9.98 -14.42
C ILE A 292 -22.66 9.32 -14.87
N GLU A 293 -22.71 8.00 -15.06
CA GLU A 293 -21.52 7.20 -15.38
C GLU A 293 -21.73 6.31 -16.62
N ALA A 294 -20.64 6.09 -17.35
CA ALA A 294 -20.54 5.08 -18.39
C ALA A 294 -19.18 4.38 -18.32
N TYR A 295 -19.16 3.15 -18.83
CA TYR A 295 -17.95 2.35 -18.95
C TYR A 295 -17.70 1.96 -20.39
N THR A 296 -16.42 1.75 -20.73
CA THR A 296 -16.03 1.12 -21.99
C THR A 296 -14.80 0.24 -21.78
N GLN A 297 -14.47 -0.56 -22.78
CA GLN A 297 -13.30 -1.44 -22.75
C GLN A 297 -12.36 -1.19 -23.92
N VAL A 298 -11.06 -1.33 -23.66
CA VAL A 298 -10.03 -1.46 -24.68
C VAL A 298 -9.14 -2.67 -24.34
N GLU A 299 -8.50 -3.25 -25.35
CA GLU A 299 -7.61 -4.41 -25.18
C GLU A 299 -6.17 -4.00 -25.50
N PHE A 300 -5.29 -4.10 -24.51
CA PHE A 300 -3.86 -3.96 -24.72
C PHE A 300 -3.35 -5.31 -25.24
N THR A 301 -2.97 -5.34 -26.51
CA THR A 301 -2.53 -6.53 -27.25
C THR A 301 -1.03 -6.75 -27.12
N THR A 302 -0.57 -8.01 -27.21
CA THR A 302 0.87 -8.31 -27.09
C THR A 302 1.67 -7.60 -28.19
N TYR A 303 2.55 -6.68 -27.78
CA TYR A 303 3.46 -6.01 -28.69
C TYR A 303 4.54 -6.99 -29.19
N LEU A 304 4.34 -7.53 -30.39
CA LEU A 304 5.29 -8.42 -31.08
C LEU A 304 6.50 -7.63 -31.61
N ARG A 305 7.28 -7.09 -30.68
CA ARG A 305 8.38 -6.14 -30.91
C ARG A 305 9.47 -6.69 -31.84
N PRO A 306 10.19 -5.82 -32.58
CA PRO A 306 11.42 -6.19 -33.27
C PRO A 306 12.40 -6.86 -32.33
N SER A 307 13.06 -7.93 -32.78
CA SER A 307 13.97 -8.68 -31.94
C SER A 307 15.13 -7.82 -31.43
N LEU A 308 15.49 -8.01 -30.16
CA LEU A 308 16.64 -7.41 -29.50
C LEU A 308 17.40 -8.52 -28.76
N THR A 309 18.71 -8.61 -29.00
CA THR A 309 19.66 -9.38 -28.19
C THR A 309 20.69 -8.40 -27.65
N THR A 310 21.01 -8.50 -26.36
CA THR A 310 22.15 -7.82 -25.76
C THR A 310 22.77 -8.70 -24.68
N GLY A 311 24.08 -8.64 -24.51
CA GLY A 311 24.76 -9.40 -23.47
C GLY A 311 26.28 -9.36 -23.59
N ILE A 312 26.93 -10.07 -22.69
CA ILE A 312 28.36 -10.35 -22.71
C ILE A 312 28.60 -11.82 -22.38
N VAL A 313 29.59 -12.41 -23.04
CA VAL A 313 30.21 -13.69 -22.66
C VAL A 313 31.70 -13.41 -22.49
N ASN A 314 32.25 -13.72 -21.33
CA ASN A 314 33.65 -13.48 -21.00
C ASN A 314 34.33 -14.77 -20.56
N LEU A 315 35.50 -15.07 -21.16
CA LEU A 315 36.28 -16.27 -20.89
C LEU A 315 37.67 -15.87 -20.40
N ARG A 316 37.93 -16.05 -19.09
CA ARG A 316 39.22 -15.76 -18.45
C ARG A 316 39.99 -17.07 -18.24
N ILE A 317 41.26 -17.10 -18.64
CA ILE A 317 42.14 -18.27 -18.50
C ILE A 317 43.47 -17.84 -17.88
N GLY A 318 43.77 -18.30 -16.67
CA GLY A 318 44.98 -17.92 -15.93
C GLY A 318 45.09 -18.65 -14.59
N PRO A 319 46.16 -18.46 -13.80
CA PRO A 319 46.29 -19.09 -12.49
C PRO A 319 45.23 -18.59 -11.50
N ARG A 320 44.59 -19.49 -10.74
CA ARG A 320 43.51 -19.14 -9.79
C ARG A 320 43.89 -18.02 -8.83
N GLY A 321 45.08 -18.09 -8.25
CA GLY A 321 45.62 -17.07 -7.35
C GLY A 321 45.76 -15.65 -7.91
N THR A 322 45.52 -15.42 -9.21
CA THR A 322 45.65 -14.10 -9.85
C THR A 322 44.35 -13.28 -9.92
N ASP A 323 43.20 -13.80 -9.49
CA ASP A 323 41.95 -13.02 -9.48
C ASP A 323 41.79 -12.20 -8.20
N TYR A 324 41.94 -10.88 -8.31
CA TYR A 324 41.80 -9.93 -7.20
C TYR A 324 40.50 -9.09 -7.29
N TRP A 325 39.52 -9.52 -8.09
CA TRP A 325 38.29 -8.73 -8.36
C TRP A 325 36.98 -9.45 -8.01
N GLY A 326 37.01 -10.76 -7.72
CA GLY A 326 35.84 -11.58 -7.38
C GLY A 326 35.15 -11.29 -6.02
N SER A 327 34.38 -12.28 -5.54
CA SER A 327 33.56 -12.22 -4.31
C SER A 327 34.36 -12.54 -3.04
N PHE A 328 34.21 -11.73 -1.98
CA PHE A 328 35.03 -11.79 -0.75
C PHE A 328 35.11 -13.20 -0.12
N GLN A 329 34.03 -13.97 -0.22
CA GLN A 329 33.93 -15.33 0.33
C GLN A 329 34.93 -16.33 -0.27
N ASP A 330 35.42 -16.09 -1.49
CA ASP A 330 36.29 -17.02 -2.22
C ASP A 330 37.80 -16.75 -2.02
N PHE A 331 38.20 -15.58 -1.52
CA PHE A 331 39.60 -15.12 -1.54
C PHE A 331 40.54 -15.88 -0.61
N LEU A 332 40.05 -16.27 0.58
CA LEU A 332 40.85 -16.82 1.67
C LEU A 332 40.97 -18.35 1.65
N ASN A 333 40.33 -19.04 0.69
CA ASN A 333 40.34 -20.50 0.64
C ASN A 333 41.69 -21.02 0.07
N PRO A 334 42.58 -21.65 0.88
CA PRO A 334 43.93 -22.00 0.42
C PRO A 334 43.90 -23.09 -0.66
N ASP A 335 42.95 -24.03 -0.56
CA ASP A 335 42.77 -25.14 -1.50
C ASP A 335 42.37 -24.66 -2.92
N ARG A 336 41.93 -23.41 -3.05
CA ARG A 336 41.60 -22.77 -4.34
C ARG A 336 42.73 -21.95 -4.96
N THR A 337 43.86 -21.77 -4.29
CA THR A 337 44.95 -20.91 -4.81
C THR A 337 45.69 -21.51 -6.02
N GLY A 338 45.79 -22.84 -6.09
CA GLY A 338 46.64 -23.55 -7.05
C GLY A 338 46.03 -23.80 -8.44
N GLY A 339 46.90 -23.77 -9.45
CA GLY A 339 46.62 -24.23 -10.81
C GLY A 339 45.84 -23.24 -11.69
N THR A 340 45.64 -23.63 -12.96
CA THR A 340 44.95 -22.81 -13.97
C THR A 340 43.44 -22.91 -13.82
N GLN A 341 42.76 -21.76 -13.79
CA GLN A 341 41.33 -21.61 -13.99
C GLN A 341 41.01 -21.45 -15.47
N VAL A 342 39.88 -22.02 -15.89
CA VAL A 342 39.14 -21.61 -17.08
C VAL A 342 37.80 -21.14 -16.55
N ASP A 343 37.57 -19.85 -16.64
CA ASP A 343 36.42 -19.16 -16.05
C ASP A 343 35.55 -18.59 -17.17
N LEU A 344 34.26 -18.96 -17.21
CA LEU A 344 33.34 -18.58 -18.27
C LEU A 344 32.12 -17.92 -17.64
N THR A 345 31.99 -16.60 -17.82
CA THR A 345 30.82 -15.86 -17.37
C THR A 345 29.99 -15.37 -18.55
N ALA A 346 28.66 -15.36 -18.38
CA ALA A 346 27.72 -15.02 -19.43
C ALA A 346 26.47 -14.35 -18.85
N ALA A 347 26.18 -13.14 -19.30
CA ALA A 347 24.95 -12.41 -19.00
C ALA A 347 24.26 -12.02 -20.31
N VAL A 348 23.04 -12.51 -20.53
CA VAL A 348 22.33 -12.44 -21.81
C VAL A 348 20.87 -12.04 -21.60
N PHE A 349 20.38 -11.10 -22.41
CA PHE A 349 18.96 -10.76 -22.54
C PHE A 349 18.54 -10.84 -24.00
N ALA A 350 17.39 -11.46 -24.27
CA ALA A 350 16.82 -11.59 -25.61
C ALA A 350 15.29 -11.45 -25.58
N THR A 351 14.74 -10.70 -26.52
CA THR A 351 13.27 -10.55 -26.67
C THR A 351 12.90 -10.34 -28.14
N GLY A 352 11.72 -10.80 -28.59
CA GLY A 352 11.24 -10.60 -29.97
C GLY A 352 10.18 -11.60 -30.44
N LYS A 353 9.59 -11.31 -31.61
CA LYS A 353 8.58 -12.18 -32.26
C LYS A 353 9.17 -13.55 -32.66
N VAL A 354 8.50 -14.64 -32.27
CA VAL A 354 8.77 -16.04 -32.66
C VAL A 354 7.44 -16.73 -33.01
N GLY A 355 7.20 -17.03 -34.28
CA GLY A 355 5.83 -17.31 -34.73
C GLY A 355 4.94 -16.11 -34.39
N ASP A 356 3.72 -16.32 -33.89
CA ASP A 356 2.86 -15.23 -33.37
C ASP A 356 2.96 -15.01 -31.85
N TRP A 357 4.05 -15.48 -31.24
CA TRP A 357 4.37 -15.27 -29.83
C TRP A 357 5.46 -14.20 -29.67
N LEU A 358 5.41 -13.45 -28.57
CA LEU A 358 6.55 -12.70 -28.05
C LEU A 358 7.36 -13.64 -27.16
N PHE A 359 8.63 -13.87 -27.50
CA PHE A 359 9.61 -14.43 -26.58
C PHE A 359 10.27 -13.30 -25.80
N THR A 360 10.49 -13.50 -24.51
CA THR A 360 11.37 -12.68 -23.66
C THR A 360 12.11 -13.62 -22.71
N GLY A 361 13.44 -13.53 -22.68
CA GLY A 361 14.28 -14.38 -21.84
C GLY A 361 15.55 -13.68 -21.37
N ALA A 362 16.06 -14.13 -20.23
CA ALA A 362 17.34 -13.68 -19.68
C ALA A 362 18.09 -14.86 -19.05
N PHE A 363 19.41 -14.73 -18.99
CA PHE A 363 20.31 -15.70 -18.35
C PHE A 363 21.50 -14.97 -17.74
N ASN A 364 21.93 -15.39 -16.55
CA ASN A 364 23.15 -14.92 -15.89
C ASN A 364 23.85 -16.08 -15.18
N SER A 365 25.08 -16.41 -15.59
CA SER A 365 25.85 -17.51 -15.00
C SER A 365 26.57 -17.17 -13.69
N GLU A 366 26.72 -15.88 -13.36
CA GLU A 366 27.44 -15.44 -12.15
C GLU A 366 26.53 -15.42 -10.92
N ARG A 367 25.25 -15.10 -11.12
CA ARG A 367 24.25 -14.91 -10.06
C ARG A 367 22.81 -15.06 -10.58
N PRO A 368 21.83 -15.29 -9.68
CA PRO A 368 20.42 -15.11 -9.98
C PRO A 368 20.11 -13.75 -10.61
N ILE A 369 19.08 -13.69 -11.46
CA ILE A 369 18.73 -12.47 -12.20
C ILE A 369 18.28 -11.34 -11.26
N ASN A 370 17.56 -11.68 -10.18
CA ASN A 370 17.09 -10.73 -9.18
C ASN A 370 18.02 -10.54 -7.97
N GLN A 371 19.27 -11.06 -7.99
CA GLN A 371 20.16 -10.87 -6.85
C GLN A 371 20.65 -9.41 -6.76
N ASP A 372 20.30 -8.73 -5.67
CA ASP A 372 20.69 -7.33 -5.42
C ASP A 372 22.17 -7.18 -5.00
N CYS A 373 22.67 -5.95 -4.89
CA CYS A 373 24.08 -5.72 -4.51
C CYS A 373 24.37 -5.85 -3.00
N GLU A 374 23.36 -6.14 -2.17
CA GLU A 374 23.53 -6.60 -0.78
C GLU A 374 23.52 -8.14 -0.72
N GLY A 375 23.39 -8.82 -1.86
CA GLY A 375 23.46 -10.28 -2.02
C GLY A 375 22.13 -11.00 -1.90
N ARG A 376 21.03 -10.29 -1.61
CA ARG A 376 19.71 -10.90 -1.43
C ARG A 376 19.06 -11.23 -2.76
N ASN A 377 18.39 -12.37 -2.83
CA ASN A 377 17.70 -12.84 -4.02
C ASN A 377 16.19 -12.66 -3.84
N ARG A 378 15.56 -11.79 -4.65
CA ARG A 378 14.23 -11.25 -4.34
C ARG A 378 13.18 -11.64 -5.37
N LEU A 379 12.02 -12.14 -4.95
CA LEU A 379 10.86 -12.35 -5.82
C LEU A 379 10.43 -11.04 -6.48
N PHE A 380 10.30 -11.06 -7.80
CA PHE A 380 10.08 -9.91 -8.70
C PHE A 380 11.21 -8.87 -8.77
N GLY A 381 12.28 -9.02 -7.97
CA GLY A 381 13.32 -8.01 -7.80
C GLY A 381 12.72 -6.64 -7.46
N GLY A 382 13.04 -5.64 -8.28
CA GLY A 382 12.42 -4.33 -8.27
C GLY A 382 13.18 -3.30 -7.44
N VAL A 383 13.08 -2.03 -7.86
CA VAL A 383 13.96 -0.92 -7.45
C VAL A 383 14.17 -0.85 -5.94
N GLN A 384 15.34 -1.29 -5.48
CA GLN A 384 15.75 -1.20 -4.06
C GLN A 384 16.63 0.00 -3.77
N PHE A 385 16.68 0.39 -2.49
CA PHE A 385 17.65 1.37 -2.01
C PHE A 385 19.11 0.93 -2.23
N CYS A 386 19.39 -0.37 -2.27
CA CYS A 386 20.72 -0.88 -2.60
C CYS A 386 21.02 -0.83 -4.10
N GLU A 387 20.05 -1.15 -4.97
CA GLU A 387 20.15 -0.98 -6.43
C GLU A 387 20.35 0.49 -6.81
N GLN A 388 19.70 1.42 -6.09
CA GLN A 388 20.05 2.84 -6.06
C GLN A 388 21.29 3.08 -5.17
N GLN A 389 22.44 2.51 -5.57
CA GLN A 389 23.70 2.59 -4.82
C GLN A 389 24.05 4.04 -4.39
N TYR A 390 23.65 5.03 -5.18
CA TYR A 390 23.64 6.45 -4.82
C TYR A 390 22.22 6.99 -4.67
N PRO A 391 21.90 7.87 -3.70
CA PRO A 391 20.53 8.35 -3.48
C PRO A 391 19.98 9.24 -4.61
N VAL A 392 20.85 9.66 -5.54
CA VAL A 392 20.51 10.45 -6.73
C VAL A 392 21.56 10.18 -7.81
N TYR A 393 21.14 10.11 -9.08
CA TYR A 393 22.03 9.84 -10.23
C TYR A 393 22.20 11.04 -11.18
N GLY A 394 21.37 12.08 -11.02
CA GLY A 394 21.43 13.31 -11.82
C GLY A 394 20.56 13.30 -13.08
N ASP A 395 20.07 12.13 -13.50
CA ASP A 395 19.09 11.94 -14.57
C ASP A 395 17.73 11.47 -14.03
N SER A 396 16.65 11.86 -14.71
CA SER A 396 15.26 11.48 -14.36
C SER A 396 14.88 10.07 -14.86
N SER A 397 15.83 9.14 -14.85
CA SER A 397 15.69 7.80 -15.45
C SER A 397 14.93 6.83 -14.56
N THR A 398 14.01 6.07 -15.15
CA THR A 398 13.20 5.03 -14.49
C THR A 398 13.64 3.63 -14.90
N VAL A 399 13.77 2.71 -13.94
CA VAL A 399 14.08 1.29 -14.18
C VAL A 399 12.83 0.44 -13.96
N THR A 400 12.67 -0.65 -14.72
CA THR A 400 11.55 -1.59 -14.58
C THR A 400 12.02 -3.02 -14.88
N PRO A 401 11.88 -3.99 -13.95
CA PRO A 401 12.21 -5.38 -14.21
C PRO A 401 11.30 -5.97 -15.31
N THR A 402 11.90 -6.60 -16.32
CA THR A 402 11.19 -7.27 -17.43
C THR A 402 11.38 -8.78 -17.47
N THR A 403 12.29 -9.31 -16.66
CA THR A 403 12.62 -10.75 -16.57
C THR A 403 12.77 -11.21 -15.11
N PRO A 404 11.76 -10.96 -14.25
CA PRO A 404 11.84 -11.27 -12.82
C PRO A 404 12.07 -12.77 -12.59
N SER A 405 13.21 -13.12 -12.00
CA SER A 405 13.54 -14.48 -11.62
C SER A 405 14.53 -14.53 -10.46
N ILE A 406 14.19 -15.28 -9.40
CA ILE A 406 15.16 -15.71 -8.38
C ILE A 406 16.08 -16.85 -8.85
N ASP A 407 15.93 -17.32 -10.09
CA ASP A 407 16.89 -18.20 -10.76
C ASP A 407 17.91 -17.40 -11.59
N SER A 408 19.00 -18.06 -11.97
CA SER A 408 19.93 -17.60 -13.02
C SER A 408 19.31 -17.53 -14.43
N PHE A 409 18.03 -17.86 -14.59
CA PHE A 409 17.33 -17.97 -15.87
C PHE A 409 15.88 -17.45 -15.79
N TYR A 410 15.43 -16.79 -16.85
CA TYR A 410 14.04 -16.40 -17.07
C TYR A 410 13.65 -16.72 -18.52
N ALA A 411 12.43 -17.22 -18.72
CA ALA A 411 11.82 -17.26 -20.04
C ALA A 411 10.31 -17.08 -19.97
N ARG A 412 9.76 -16.31 -20.92
CA ARG A 412 8.33 -16.13 -21.15
C ARG A 412 8.05 -16.16 -22.64
N LEU A 413 7.05 -16.94 -23.03
CA LEU A 413 6.37 -16.89 -24.32
C LEU A 413 4.96 -16.38 -24.05
N GLU A 414 4.53 -15.31 -24.72
CA GLU A 414 3.18 -14.77 -24.56
C GLU A 414 2.55 -14.27 -25.88
N ARG A 415 1.22 -14.27 -25.96
CA ARG A 415 0.45 -13.69 -27.06
C ARG A 415 -0.92 -13.20 -26.59
N SER A 416 -1.55 -12.31 -27.36
CA SER A 416 -2.99 -12.07 -27.25
C SER A 416 -3.75 -13.37 -27.54
N SER A 417 -4.81 -13.62 -26.76
CA SER A 417 -5.71 -14.75 -27.01
C SER A 417 -6.43 -14.60 -28.34
N SER A 418 -6.70 -15.72 -29.01
CA SER A 418 -7.58 -15.72 -30.19
C SER A 418 -9.06 -15.50 -29.85
N VAL A 419 -9.40 -15.46 -28.56
CA VAL A 419 -10.77 -15.26 -28.05
C VAL A 419 -10.91 -13.80 -27.60
N PRO A 420 -11.75 -12.97 -28.26
CA PRO A 420 -11.98 -11.59 -27.83
C PRO A 420 -12.57 -11.55 -26.42
N GLY A 421 -11.94 -10.79 -25.53
CA GLY A 421 -12.34 -10.69 -24.11
C GLY A 421 -11.56 -11.59 -23.15
N ALA A 422 -10.72 -12.50 -23.65
CA ALA A 422 -9.91 -13.38 -22.83
C ALA A 422 -8.56 -12.77 -22.40
N GLU A 423 -8.00 -13.28 -21.30
CA GLU A 423 -6.63 -13.00 -20.85
C GLU A 423 -5.60 -13.59 -21.83
N PRO A 424 -4.38 -13.03 -21.93
CA PRO A 424 -3.35 -13.53 -22.85
C PRO A 424 -2.97 -14.99 -22.58
N ASP A 425 -2.61 -15.71 -23.65
CA ASP A 425 -1.98 -17.02 -23.52
C ASP A 425 -0.50 -16.83 -23.21
N TYR A 426 0.03 -17.55 -22.22
CA TYR A 426 1.47 -17.51 -21.91
C TYR A 426 1.99 -18.80 -21.28
N LEU A 427 3.29 -19.03 -21.44
CA LEU A 427 4.10 -20.05 -20.78
C LEU A 427 5.35 -19.36 -20.23
N MET A 428 5.70 -19.59 -18.96
CA MET A 428 6.88 -18.96 -18.37
C MET A 428 7.60 -19.79 -17.29
N TRP A 429 8.89 -19.52 -17.15
CA TRP A 429 9.72 -19.83 -15.98
C TRP A 429 10.27 -18.52 -15.39
N GLY A 430 10.09 -18.33 -14.08
CA GLY A 430 10.43 -17.10 -13.36
C GLY A 430 9.42 -16.79 -12.25
N ASP A 431 9.37 -15.55 -11.79
CA ASP A 431 8.48 -15.15 -10.69
C ASP A 431 7.08 -14.78 -11.20
N TYR A 432 6.04 -15.21 -10.49
CA TYR A 432 4.66 -15.02 -10.89
C TYR A 432 3.68 -14.85 -9.72
N ASN A 433 2.61 -14.07 -9.96
CA ASN A 433 1.47 -13.94 -9.04
C ASN A 433 0.39 -14.97 -9.39
N THR A 434 -0.41 -15.40 -8.42
CA THR A 434 -1.47 -16.43 -8.57
C THR A 434 -2.86 -15.90 -8.93
N GLN A 435 -2.96 -14.70 -9.55
CA GLN A 435 -4.22 -13.96 -9.80
C GLN A 435 -5.39 -14.77 -10.43
N GLU A 436 -5.10 -15.78 -11.24
CA GLU A 436 -6.12 -16.61 -11.89
C GLU A 436 -6.82 -17.56 -10.90
N PHE A 437 -6.21 -17.79 -9.74
CA PHE A 437 -6.74 -18.50 -8.57
C PHE A 437 -7.31 -17.52 -7.52
N ALA A 438 -7.48 -16.24 -7.84
CA ALA A 438 -8.06 -15.21 -6.98
C ALA A 438 -9.20 -14.45 -7.70
N ARG A 439 -10.15 -15.19 -8.29
CA ARG A 439 -11.30 -14.63 -9.01
C ARG A 439 -12.38 -14.11 -8.06
N THR A 440 -13.26 -13.21 -8.53
CA THR A 440 -14.38 -12.64 -7.76
C THR A 440 -15.37 -13.67 -7.20
N SER A 441 -15.48 -14.82 -7.85
CA SER A 441 -16.25 -15.98 -7.36
C SER A 441 -15.64 -16.63 -6.12
N GLN A 442 -14.33 -16.50 -5.93
CA GLN A 442 -13.56 -17.17 -4.89
C GLN A 442 -13.41 -16.30 -3.64
N LEU A 443 -13.84 -16.81 -2.49
CA LEU A 443 -13.62 -16.24 -1.15
C LEU A 443 -12.79 -17.20 -0.30
N PHE A 444 -13.14 -18.49 -0.34
CA PHE A 444 -12.50 -19.54 0.47
C PHE A 444 -11.39 -20.28 -0.30
N THR A 445 -11.54 -20.49 -1.61
CA THR A 445 -10.57 -21.14 -2.50
C THR A 445 -9.52 -20.17 -3.06
N ALA A 446 -9.67 -18.86 -2.80
CA ALA A 446 -8.79 -17.87 -3.40
C ALA A 446 -7.35 -18.02 -2.90
N THR A 447 -6.39 -17.95 -3.82
CA THR A 447 -4.95 -18.03 -3.51
C THR A 447 -4.26 -16.78 -4.02
N SER A 448 -3.79 -15.93 -3.09
CA SER A 448 -2.98 -14.74 -3.39
C SER A 448 -1.57 -14.92 -2.83
N ARG A 449 -0.65 -15.38 -3.69
CA ARG A 449 0.78 -15.57 -3.37
C ARG A 449 1.69 -15.07 -4.48
N GLN A 450 2.85 -14.60 -4.05
CA GLN A 450 4.07 -14.36 -4.80
C GLN A 450 4.86 -15.67 -4.82
N LEU A 451 5.16 -16.20 -6.01
CA LEU A 451 5.81 -17.50 -6.17
C LEU A 451 6.87 -17.44 -7.29
N HIS A 452 7.77 -18.44 -7.30
CA HIS A 452 8.74 -18.67 -8.36
C HIS A 452 8.59 -20.07 -8.93
N GLY A 453 8.78 -20.23 -10.24
CA GLY A 453 8.84 -21.53 -10.92
C GLY A 453 8.20 -21.48 -12.30
N PHE A 454 7.40 -22.49 -12.64
CA PHE A 454 6.68 -22.58 -13.90
C PHE A 454 5.22 -22.12 -13.80
N LYS A 455 4.76 -21.35 -14.80
CA LYS A 455 3.34 -20.99 -14.95
C LYS A 455 2.88 -21.01 -16.41
N ALA A 456 1.68 -21.54 -16.63
CA ALA A 456 0.99 -21.59 -17.92
C ALA A 456 -0.45 -21.05 -17.81
N ASN A 457 -0.88 -20.29 -18.82
CA ASN A 457 -2.28 -19.92 -19.06
C ASN A 457 -2.60 -20.06 -20.55
N TYR A 458 -3.69 -20.72 -20.91
CA TYR A 458 -4.08 -20.90 -22.30
C TYR A 458 -5.60 -21.01 -22.49
N ASN A 459 -6.14 -20.37 -23.54
CA ASN A 459 -7.56 -20.33 -23.87
C ASN A 459 -7.89 -21.24 -25.08
N PHE A 460 -8.54 -22.37 -24.83
CA PHE A 460 -9.12 -23.24 -25.84
C PHE A 460 -10.57 -22.85 -26.13
N GLY A 461 -10.75 -21.69 -26.78
CA GLY A 461 -12.08 -21.09 -26.98
C GLY A 461 -12.69 -20.69 -25.62
N PRO A 462 -13.90 -21.13 -25.27
CA PRO A 462 -14.51 -20.78 -23.97
C PRO A 462 -13.75 -21.37 -22.77
N LEU A 463 -12.97 -22.45 -22.95
CA LEU A 463 -12.24 -23.12 -21.88
C LEU A 463 -10.86 -22.50 -21.66
N GLN A 464 -10.69 -21.81 -20.53
CA GLN A 464 -9.39 -21.38 -20.03
C GLN A 464 -8.78 -22.46 -19.13
N ILE A 465 -7.48 -22.76 -19.33
CA ILE A 465 -6.69 -23.68 -18.52
C ILE A 465 -5.51 -22.90 -17.94
N THR A 466 -5.37 -22.91 -16.62
CA THR A 466 -4.21 -22.36 -15.91
C THR A 466 -3.52 -23.47 -15.11
N GLY A 467 -2.20 -23.55 -15.20
CA GLY A 467 -1.39 -24.50 -14.43
C GLY A 467 -0.15 -23.81 -13.86
N LEU A 468 0.26 -24.21 -12.66
CA LEU A 468 1.42 -23.66 -11.97
C LEU A 468 2.19 -24.71 -11.18
N TYR A 469 3.49 -24.50 -11.06
CA TYR A 469 4.42 -25.25 -10.22
C TYR A 469 5.43 -24.26 -9.64
N ALA A 470 5.56 -24.25 -8.32
CA ALA A 470 6.55 -23.46 -7.61
C ALA A 470 7.50 -24.33 -6.78
N ASN A 471 8.70 -23.79 -6.61
CA ASN A 471 9.82 -24.34 -5.84
C ASN A 471 10.49 -23.21 -5.04
N ASN A 472 11.39 -23.58 -4.14
CA ASN A 472 12.10 -22.64 -3.25
C ASN A 472 11.09 -21.84 -2.41
N ILE A 473 10.06 -22.54 -1.90
CA ILE A 473 9.09 -21.99 -0.95
C ILE A 473 9.63 -22.29 0.44
N GLU A 474 9.96 -21.24 1.17
CA GLU A 474 10.43 -21.34 2.56
C GLU A 474 9.32 -20.86 3.49
N GLY A 475 8.56 -21.82 4.02
CA GLY A 475 7.41 -21.58 4.90
C GLY A 475 6.24 -20.83 4.25
N PHE A 476 5.19 -20.61 5.03
CA PHE A 476 4.12 -19.67 4.69
C PHE A 476 3.38 -19.19 5.94
N GLN A 477 3.42 -17.88 6.18
CA GLN A 477 2.87 -17.25 7.37
C GLN A 477 1.80 -16.22 6.99
N ARG A 478 0.77 -16.10 7.85
CA ARG A 478 -0.28 -15.08 7.77
C ARG A 478 -0.41 -14.42 9.12
N ASP A 479 -0.17 -13.12 9.17
CA ASP A 479 -0.37 -12.29 10.34
C ASP A 479 -1.51 -11.30 10.10
N THR A 480 -2.36 -11.12 11.11
CA THR A 480 -3.26 -9.96 11.21
C THR A 480 -2.74 -9.08 12.33
N ILE A 481 -2.41 -7.81 12.05
CA ILE A 481 -1.87 -6.82 12.99
C ILE A 481 -2.93 -5.75 13.31
N VAL A 482 -2.92 -5.28 14.56
CA VAL A 482 -3.71 -4.12 15.00
C VAL A 482 -2.95 -2.82 14.69
N PRO A 483 -3.53 -1.86 13.96
CA PRO A 483 -2.92 -0.53 13.78
C PRO A 483 -2.89 0.23 15.12
N ASN A 484 -1.83 1.00 15.38
CA ASN A 484 -1.68 1.80 16.61
C ASN A 484 -1.78 3.32 16.36
N GLY A 485 -2.05 3.75 15.13
CA GLY A 485 -2.13 5.14 14.72
C GLY A 485 -0.87 5.72 14.06
N VAL A 486 0.33 5.18 14.30
CA VAL A 486 1.55 5.57 13.54
C VAL A 486 1.72 4.72 12.28
N SER A 487 2.77 5.05 11.52
CA SER A 487 3.25 4.32 10.36
C SER A 487 4.23 3.17 10.62
N GLY A 488 4.90 3.05 11.78
CA GLY A 488 5.81 1.93 12.03
C GLY A 488 6.66 2.05 13.29
N ASN A 489 7.62 1.15 13.53
CA ASN A 489 7.85 -0.10 12.83
C ASN A 489 6.84 -1.17 13.30
N TYR A 490 6.06 -1.75 12.40
CA TYR A 490 5.18 -2.88 12.70
C TYR A 490 5.92 -4.19 12.45
N PHE A 491 6.35 -4.86 13.51
CA PHE A 491 6.98 -6.18 13.46
C PHE A 491 5.95 -7.25 13.07
N LEU A 492 6.38 -8.17 12.20
CA LEU A 492 5.66 -9.39 11.89
C LEU A 492 6.01 -10.49 12.91
N SER A 493 5.29 -11.60 12.87
CA SER A 493 5.45 -12.72 13.81
C SER A 493 6.71 -13.57 13.58
N LYS A 494 7.35 -13.45 12.40
CA LYS A 494 8.65 -14.07 12.07
C LYS A 494 9.69 -13.02 11.63
N ARG A 495 10.96 -13.44 11.59
CA ARG A 495 12.12 -12.71 11.04
C ARG A 495 12.60 -13.37 9.74
N LEU A 496 13.64 -12.83 9.10
CA LEU A 496 14.29 -13.40 7.91
C LEU A 496 13.28 -13.73 6.80
N LEU A 497 12.51 -12.71 6.41
CA LEU A 497 11.42 -12.86 5.45
C LEU A 497 11.96 -13.02 4.02
N VAL A 498 11.48 -13.99 3.25
CA VAL A 498 11.93 -14.21 1.86
C VAL A 498 11.66 -12.94 1.04
N PRO A 499 12.68 -12.25 0.50
CA PRO A 499 12.48 -10.94 -0.10
C PRO A 499 11.52 -10.98 -1.28
N GLY A 500 10.54 -10.08 -1.27
CA GLY A 500 9.54 -9.97 -2.32
C GLY A 500 8.32 -10.89 -2.18
N SER A 501 8.29 -11.76 -1.16
CA SER A 501 7.22 -12.75 -0.95
C SER A 501 5.92 -12.20 -0.35
N GLU A 502 5.91 -10.94 0.10
CA GLU A 502 4.83 -10.43 0.94
C GLU A 502 3.66 -9.81 0.16
N THR A 503 2.44 -9.99 0.69
CA THR A 503 1.28 -9.15 0.36
C THR A 503 0.76 -8.48 1.63
N VAL A 504 0.48 -7.18 1.54
CA VAL A 504 -0.14 -6.41 2.64
C VAL A 504 -1.53 -5.93 2.20
N TYR A 505 -2.50 -6.11 3.09
CA TYR A 505 -3.87 -5.59 2.96
C TYR A 505 -4.25 -4.77 4.20
N LEU A 506 -5.16 -3.82 4.02
CA LEU A 506 -5.93 -3.18 5.09
C LEU A 506 -7.37 -3.68 4.99
N GLU A 507 -7.80 -4.47 5.96
CA GLU A 507 -9.17 -5.01 6.06
C GLU A 507 -9.96 -4.22 7.12
N ALA A 508 -11.26 -4.02 6.89
CA ALA A 508 -12.18 -3.37 7.83
C ALA A 508 -13.32 -4.32 8.23
N GLU A 509 -13.57 -4.46 9.53
CA GLU A 509 -14.59 -5.34 10.12
C GLU A 509 -15.51 -4.57 11.08
N GLU A 510 -16.74 -5.03 11.32
CA GLU A 510 -17.60 -4.48 12.38
C GLU A 510 -17.10 -4.91 13.76
N ILE A 511 -16.93 -3.94 14.69
CA ILE A 511 -16.37 -4.18 16.04
C ILE A 511 -17.10 -5.26 16.85
N ASN A 512 -18.41 -5.44 16.63
CA ASN A 512 -19.26 -6.41 17.33
C ASN A 512 -19.50 -7.72 16.54
N ARG A 513 -19.06 -7.81 15.27
CA ARG A 513 -19.19 -8.98 14.39
C ARG A 513 -17.87 -9.28 13.66
N PRO A 514 -16.77 -9.50 14.41
CA PRO A 514 -15.45 -9.67 13.84
C PRO A 514 -15.35 -10.93 12.95
N GLY A 515 -14.36 -10.98 12.06
CA GLY A 515 -14.28 -11.97 10.99
C GLY A 515 -15.21 -11.70 9.80
N THR A 516 -15.98 -10.60 9.84
CA THR A 516 -16.76 -10.09 8.71
C THR A 516 -15.98 -8.97 8.00
N VAL A 517 -15.18 -9.31 7.00
CA VAL A 517 -14.52 -8.30 6.17
C VAL A 517 -15.57 -7.55 5.33
N ILE A 518 -15.70 -6.24 5.59
CA ILE A 518 -16.62 -5.32 4.90
C ILE A 518 -15.90 -4.56 3.77
N GLN A 519 -14.61 -4.23 3.97
CA GLN A 519 -13.75 -3.61 2.95
C GLN A 519 -12.35 -4.24 3.02
N ARG A 520 -11.67 -4.35 1.88
CA ARG A 520 -10.29 -4.84 1.78
C ARG A 520 -9.51 -4.04 0.74
N GLN A 521 -8.56 -3.23 1.19
CA GLN A 521 -7.64 -2.48 0.33
C GLN A 521 -6.28 -3.20 0.27
N GLN A 522 -5.78 -3.50 -0.92
CA GLN A 522 -4.37 -3.92 -1.07
C GLN A 522 -3.44 -2.72 -0.95
N LEU A 523 -2.30 -2.89 -0.27
CA LEU A 523 -1.24 -1.91 -0.16
C LEU A 523 -0.01 -2.39 -0.95
N PHE A 524 0.74 -1.47 -1.55
CA PHE A 524 1.89 -1.79 -2.43
C PHE A 524 3.22 -1.26 -1.89
N ARG A 525 4.25 -2.10 -1.93
CA ARG A 525 5.63 -1.74 -1.53
C ARG A 525 6.16 -0.58 -2.38
N GLY A 526 6.71 0.43 -1.74
CA GLY A 526 7.14 1.69 -2.33
C GLY A 526 6.14 2.82 -2.06
N PRO A 527 4.96 2.84 -2.72
CA PRO A 527 3.93 3.87 -2.52
C PRO A 527 3.20 3.83 -1.18
N ASP A 528 2.89 2.63 -0.63
CA ASP A 528 2.15 2.49 0.63
C ASP A 528 3.05 2.13 1.82
N TYR A 529 4.13 1.37 1.62
CA TYR A 529 5.06 0.95 2.68
C TYR A 529 6.48 0.64 2.20
N GLU A 530 7.46 0.73 3.11
CA GLU A 530 8.74 0.03 3.07
C GLU A 530 8.67 -1.22 3.97
N ILE A 531 9.50 -2.22 3.67
CA ILE A 531 9.62 -3.45 4.46
C ILE A 531 11.11 -3.77 4.68
N ASP A 532 11.44 -4.14 5.90
CA ASP A 532 12.72 -4.69 6.33
C ASP A 532 12.55 -6.21 6.44
N TYR A 533 13.22 -6.96 5.58
CA TYR A 533 13.03 -8.41 5.47
C TYR A 533 13.76 -9.16 6.58
N ASP A 534 15.01 -8.77 6.81
CA ASP A 534 15.91 -9.35 7.81
C ASP A 534 15.26 -9.25 9.20
N ARG A 535 14.74 -8.06 9.56
CA ARG A 535 14.06 -7.79 10.83
C ARG A 535 12.56 -8.13 10.85
N GLY A 536 11.97 -8.39 9.69
CA GLY A 536 10.53 -8.57 9.52
C GLY A 536 9.70 -7.40 10.03
N THR A 537 9.94 -6.18 9.54
CA THR A 537 9.16 -4.98 9.91
C THR A 537 8.55 -4.25 8.72
N LEU A 538 7.33 -3.74 8.89
CA LEU A 538 6.65 -2.82 7.99
C LEU A 538 6.75 -1.38 8.50
N LEU A 539 7.13 -0.47 7.61
CA LEU A 539 7.04 0.99 7.82
C LEU A 539 6.19 1.59 6.70
N PHE A 540 4.95 1.93 7.02
CA PHE A 540 4.05 2.56 6.06
C PHE A 540 4.54 3.96 5.65
N ARG A 541 4.22 4.38 4.42
CA ARG A 541 4.27 5.81 4.04
C ARG A 541 3.23 6.63 4.79
N ARG A 542 2.20 5.96 5.31
CA ARG A 542 1.08 6.56 6.01
C ARG A 542 0.81 5.98 7.40
N PRO A 543 0.49 6.79 8.43
CA PRO A 543 -0.27 6.33 9.58
C PRO A 543 -1.48 5.48 9.18
N ILE A 544 -1.68 4.41 9.92
CA ILE A 544 -2.87 3.57 9.82
C ILE A 544 -3.65 3.76 11.13
N LEU A 545 -4.76 4.50 11.06
CA LEU A 545 -5.68 4.66 12.18
C LEU A 545 -6.38 3.34 12.49
N ALA A 546 -6.67 3.08 13.76
CA ALA A 546 -7.21 1.80 14.20
C ALA A 546 -8.73 1.69 13.98
N THR A 547 -9.45 2.82 14.01
CA THR A 547 -10.92 2.85 14.00
C THR A 547 -11.53 3.73 12.90
N GLU A 548 -12.80 3.47 12.59
CA GLU A 548 -13.65 4.38 11.82
C GLU A 548 -15.06 4.42 12.42
N LEU A 549 -15.46 5.60 12.93
CA LEU A 549 -16.61 5.78 13.82
C LEU A 549 -17.85 6.28 13.09
N ASN A 550 -19.03 5.73 13.38
CA ASN A 550 -20.29 6.30 12.88
C ASN A 550 -21.34 6.44 14.01
N PRO A 551 -21.64 7.65 14.52
CA PRO A 551 -22.62 7.83 15.59
C PRO A 551 -24.08 7.48 15.20
N PHE A 552 -24.34 7.28 13.89
CA PHE A 552 -25.63 6.84 13.34
C PHE A 552 -25.52 5.48 12.61
N GLY A 553 -24.46 4.71 12.87
CA GLY A 553 -24.20 3.42 12.20
C GLY A 553 -23.31 2.50 13.03
N ALA A 554 -22.61 1.59 12.37
CA ALA A 554 -21.59 0.73 12.98
C ALA A 554 -20.23 1.43 13.08
N THR A 555 -19.44 1.09 14.11
CA THR A 555 -18.01 1.41 14.19
C THR A 555 -17.21 0.28 13.55
N LEU A 556 -16.32 0.63 12.63
CA LEU A 556 -15.42 -0.31 11.98
C LEU A 556 -14.05 -0.33 12.69
N VAL A 557 -13.45 -1.51 12.72
CA VAL A 557 -12.07 -1.75 13.17
C VAL A 557 -11.22 -2.09 11.96
N ARG A 558 -10.04 -1.48 11.86
CA ARG A 558 -9.09 -1.73 10.78
C ARG A 558 -8.03 -2.74 11.20
N ARG A 559 -7.63 -3.61 10.26
CA ARG A 559 -6.66 -4.70 10.45
C ARG A 559 -5.61 -4.67 9.34
N ILE A 560 -4.34 -4.71 9.69
CA ILE A 560 -3.23 -4.87 8.73
C ILE A 560 -3.04 -6.38 8.53
N VAL A 561 -3.43 -6.93 7.38
CA VAL A 561 -3.27 -8.36 7.08
C VAL A 561 -2.06 -8.56 6.18
N VAL A 562 -1.10 -9.38 6.61
CA VAL A 562 0.16 -9.64 5.91
C VAL A 562 0.32 -11.13 5.67
N THR A 563 0.55 -11.54 4.43
CA THR A 563 0.93 -12.91 4.06
C THR A 563 2.34 -12.90 3.48
N TYR A 564 3.19 -13.85 3.87
CA TYR A 564 4.61 -13.86 3.49
C TYR A 564 5.26 -15.25 3.63
N GLN A 565 6.49 -15.38 3.16
CA GLN A 565 7.37 -16.54 3.33
C GLN A 565 8.57 -16.15 4.22
N ASN A 566 9.17 -17.09 4.94
CA ASN A 566 10.30 -16.84 5.85
C ASN A 566 11.34 -17.96 5.78
N GLU A 567 12.61 -17.57 5.84
CA GLU A 567 13.75 -18.49 5.91
C GLU A 567 13.63 -19.39 7.15
N GLY A 568 14.20 -20.60 7.07
CA GLY A 568 14.18 -21.59 8.15
C GLY A 568 13.02 -22.59 8.10
N GLY A 569 12.15 -22.51 7.08
CA GLY A 569 11.34 -23.65 6.65
C GLY A 569 12.18 -24.75 6.00
N GLU A 570 11.55 -25.87 5.63
CA GLU A 570 12.16 -26.82 4.67
C GLU A 570 11.92 -26.32 3.22
N ASP A 571 12.78 -26.69 2.27
CA ASP A 571 12.66 -26.37 0.84
C ASP A 571 11.44 -27.06 0.20
N THR A 572 10.30 -26.36 0.06
CA THR A 572 9.05 -27.00 -0.40
C THR A 572 8.58 -26.61 -1.80
N LYS A 573 7.48 -27.25 -2.22
CA LYS A 573 6.94 -27.21 -3.58
C LYS A 573 5.43 -27.11 -3.57
N LEU A 574 4.90 -26.34 -4.51
CA LEU A 574 3.47 -26.11 -4.67
C LEU A 574 3.05 -26.38 -6.10
N TYR A 575 1.99 -27.18 -6.27
CA TYR A 575 1.40 -27.56 -7.55
C TYR A 575 -0.04 -27.02 -7.61
N GLY A 576 -0.45 -26.44 -8.73
CA GLY A 576 -1.79 -25.88 -8.88
C GLY A 576 -2.36 -26.01 -10.29
N GLY A 577 -3.66 -26.24 -10.38
CA GLY A 577 -4.41 -26.29 -11.64
C GLY A 577 -5.79 -25.66 -11.50
N ARG A 578 -6.20 -24.85 -12.49
CA ARG A 578 -7.54 -24.30 -12.62
C ARG A 578 -8.08 -24.54 -14.02
N LEU A 579 -9.32 -25.03 -14.10
CA LEU A 579 -10.10 -25.14 -15.33
C LEU A 579 -11.29 -24.19 -15.21
N GLN A 580 -11.48 -23.30 -16.18
CA GLN A 580 -12.57 -22.31 -16.18
C GLN A 580 -13.27 -22.28 -17.53
N TYR A 581 -14.55 -22.64 -17.56
CA TYR A 581 -15.39 -22.58 -18.74
C TYR A 581 -16.19 -21.27 -18.74
N ASN A 582 -15.86 -20.38 -19.67
CA ASN A 582 -16.49 -19.07 -19.81
C ASN A 582 -17.77 -19.19 -20.66
N LEU A 583 -18.90 -18.83 -20.07
CA LEU A 583 -20.23 -18.81 -20.70
C LEU A 583 -20.47 -17.50 -21.46
N SER A 584 -19.96 -16.38 -20.92
CA SER A 584 -19.82 -15.09 -21.59
C SER A 584 -18.57 -14.38 -21.04
N GLN A 585 -17.87 -13.66 -21.91
CA GLN A 585 -16.72 -12.80 -21.57
C GLN A 585 -17.04 -11.31 -21.69
N ASP A 586 -18.29 -10.95 -22.03
CA ASP A 586 -18.77 -9.57 -22.16
C ASP A 586 -18.79 -8.88 -20.78
N LEU A 587 -18.39 -7.61 -20.69
CA LEU A 587 -18.25 -6.90 -19.40
C LEU A 587 -19.51 -7.01 -18.50
N ASP A 588 -20.68 -6.72 -19.07
CA ASP A 588 -21.95 -6.65 -18.33
C ASP A 588 -22.57 -8.02 -18.02
N ASN A 589 -22.11 -9.08 -18.71
CA ASN A 589 -22.68 -10.44 -18.63
C ASN A 589 -21.63 -11.51 -18.24
N LYS A 590 -20.42 -11.11 -17.83
CA LYS A 590 -19.29 -12.02 -17.59
C LYS A 590 -19.70 -13.17 -16.66
N SER A 591 -19.64 -14.38 -17.20
CA SER A 591 -20.20 -15.58 -16.57
C SER A 591 -19.31 -16.77 -16.86
N TYR A 592 -19.00 -17.57 -15.83
CA TYR A 592 -18.14 -18.75 -15.94
C TYR A 592 -18.42 -19.75 -14.81
N ILE A 593 -18.02 -21.00 -15.05
CA ILE A 593 -17.97 -22.07 -14.05
C ILE A 593 -16.54 -22.62 -14.05
N ALA A 594 -15.98 -22.90 -12.88
CA ALA A 594 -14.60 -23.32 -12.73
C ALA A 594 -14.40 -24.38 -11.63
N GLY A 595 -13.27 -25.07 -11.71
CA GLY A 595 -12.72 -25.91 -10.66
C GLY A 595 -11.23 -25.62 -10.48
N SER A 596 -10.76 -25.69 -9.24
CA SER A 596 -9.35 -25.48 -8.88
C SER A 596 -8.85 -26.56 -7.92
N TYR A 597 -7.57 -26.85 -8.02
CA TYR A 597 -6.84 -27.69 -7.09
C TYR A 597 -5.47 -27.06 -6.82
N LEU A 598 -5.05 -27.09 -5.56
CA LEU A 598 -3.73 -26.70 -5.11
C LEU A 598 -3.24 -27.74 -4.09
N GLN A 599 -1.98 -28.14 -4.20
CA GLN A 599 -1.25 -28.90 -3.19
C GLN A 599 0.06 -28.19 -2.90
N GLU A 600 0.39 -28.06 -1.63
CA GLU A 600 1.61 -27.47 -1.12
C GLU A 600 2.21 -28.43 -0.10
N ASP A 601 3.40 -28.93 -0.43
CA ASP A 601 4.29 -29.58 0.54
C ASP A 601 4.73 -28.51 1.55
N GLN A 602 4.70 -28.80 2.84
CA GLN A 602 5.16 -27.92 3.93
C GLN A 602 6.16 -28.67 4.85
N GLY A 603 6.92 -29.62 4.28
CA GLY A 603 8.01 -30.35 4.92
C GLY A 603 7.53 -31.40 5.91
N SER A 604 7.38 -30.99 7.18
CA SER A 604 6.71 -31.81 8.20
C SER A 604 5.18 -31.71 8.17
N GLN A 605 4.65 -30.76 7.38
CA GLN A 605 3.23 -30.53 7.16
C GLN A 605 2.88 -30.72 5.67
N ASP A 606 1.61 -30.98 5.37
CA ASP A 606 1.02 -31.03 4.03
C ASP A 606 -0.18 -30.08 4.00
N PHE A 607 -0.40 -29.39 2.88
CA PHE A 607 -1.60 -28.60 2.62
C PHE A 607 -2.21 -28.91 1.26
N GLN A 608 -3.53 -29.14 1.22
CA GLN A 608 -4.30 -29.35 0.00
C GLN A 608 -5.58 -28.53 0.02
N LEU A 609 -5.88 -27.86 -1.09
CA LEU A 609 -7.07 -27.04 -1.28
C LEU A 609 -7.78 -27.43 -2.58
N TYR A 610 -9.02 -27.88 -2.44
CA TYR A 610 -9.92 -28.24 -3.54
C TYR A 610 -11.01 -27.16 -3.67
N GLY A 611 -11.35 -26.78 -4.89
CA GLY A 611 -12.32 -25.73 -5.16
C GLY A 611 -13.21 -25.98 -6.36
N ALA A 612 -14.47 -25.57 -6.26
CA ALA A 612 -15.39 -25.44 -7.39
C ALA A 612 -16.19 -24.16 -7.23
N ASP A 613 -16.17 -23.29 -8.24
CA ASP A 613 -16.73 -21.94 -8.16
C ASP A 613 -17.46 -21.51 -9.44
N PHE A 614 -18.39 -20.58 -9.33
CA PHE A 614 -19.07 -19.99 -10.48
C PHE A 614 -19.47 -18.53 -10.26
N LEU A 615 -19.56 -17.82 -11.38
CA LEU A 615 -20.17 -16.50 -11.50
C LEU A 615 -21.19 -16.57 -12.64
N LEU A 616 -22.44 -16.20 -12.38
CA LEU A 616 -23.51 -16.11 -13.37
C LEU A 616 -24.11 -14.70 -13.33
N SER A 617 -23.86 -13.92 -14.37
CA SER A 617 -24.31 -12.52 -14.49
C SER A 617 -25.48 -12.43 -15.47
N PHE A 618 -26.56 -11.76 -15.07
CA PHE A 618 -27.82 -11.63 -15.81
C PHE A 618 -28.04 -10.18 -16.28
N GLY A 619 -26.96 -9.52 -16.73
CA GLY A 619 -26.94 -8.11 -17.06
C GLY A 619 -27.40 -7.23 -15.88
N SER A 620 -28.21 -6.22 -16.19
CA SER A 620 -28.78 -5.32 -15.17
C SER A 620 -29.78 -5.97 -14.20
N ALA A 621 -30.16 -7.24 -14.42
CA ALA A 621 -31.06 -7.95 -13.52
C ALA A 621 -30.36 -8.47 -12.25
N GLY A 622 -29.04 -8.70 -12.26
CA GLY A 622 -28.28 -9.18 -11.09
C GLY A 622 -27.17 -10.17 -11.41
N ARG A 623 -26.52 -10.72 -10.39
CA ARG A 623 -25.59 -11.88 -10.53
C ARG A 623 -25.72 -12.84 -9.35
N VAL A 624 -25.35 -14.10 -9.61
CA VAL A 624 -25.24 -15.16 -8.61
C VAL A 624 -23.79 -15.67 -8.59
N ILE A 625 -23.25 -15.82 -7.40
CA ILE A 625 -21.92 -16.37 -7.12
C ILE A 625 -22.09 -17.63 -6.27
N GLY A 626 -21.36 -18.69 -6.60
CA GLY A 626 -21.28 -19.88 -5.75
C GLY A 626 -19.86 -20.40 -5.66
N GLU A 627 -19.49 -20.95 -4.52
CA GLU A 627 -18.20 -21.58 -4.28
C GLU A 627 -18.35 -22.72 -3.26
N TYR A 628 -17.66 -23.83 -3.52
CA TYR A 628 -17.36 -24.88 -2.58
C TYR A 628 -15.84 -24.99 -2.45
N ALA A 629 -15.36 -25.05 -1.21
CA ALA A 629 -13.96 -25.24 -0.86
C ALA A 629 -13.81 -26.45 0.08
N ARG A 630 -12.68 -27.13 -0.03
CA ARG A 630 -12.24 -28.10 0.98
C ARG A 630 -10.74 -28.01 1.19
N SER A 631 -10.32 -27.85 2.44
CA SER A 631 -8.93 -27.95 2.86
C SER A 631 -8.69 -29.29 3.55
N ASN A 632 -7.62 -29.97 3.18
CA ASN A 632 -7.00 -31.01 4.01
C ASN A 632 -5.62 -30.48 4.43
N SER A 633 -5.24 -30.63 5.69
CA SER A 633 -3.94 -30.17 6.19
C SER A 633 -3.44 -31.03 7.36
N THR A 634 -2.14 -31.11 7.56
CA THR A 634 -1.56 -31.71 8.78
C THR A 634 -1.00 -30.63 9.69
N LEU A 635 -1.33 -30.69 10.98
CA LEU A 635 -0.84 -29.77 12.01
C LEU A 635 0.55 -30.20 12.49
N VAL A 636 1.32 -29.27 13.09
CA VAL A 636 2.68 -29.50 13.60
C VAL A 636 2.75 -30.62 14.67
N ASN A 637 1.62 -30.95 15.32
CA ASN A 637 1.52 -32.07 16.26
C ASN A 637 1.23 -33.44 15.57
N GLY A 638 1.21 -33.50 14.24
CA GLY A 638 0.94 -34.69 13.45
C GLY A 638 -0.54 -35.08 13.33
N GLN A 639 -1.48 -34.16 13.60
CA GLN A 639 -2.92 -34.40 13.46
C GLN A 639 -3.49 -33.81 12.16
N ASP A 640 -4.37 -34.56 11.49
CA ASP A 640 -5.10 -34.09 10.31
C ASP A 640 -6.17 -33.05 10.68
N ALA A 641 -6.03 -31.82 10.19
CA ALA A 641 -7.06 -30.79 10.21
C ALA A 641 -7.71 -30.69 8.81
N ASN A 642 -8.91 -31.26 8.69
CA ASN A 642 -9.68 -31.32 7.45
C ASN A 642 -11.02 -30.61 7.62
N GLY A 643 -11.39 -29.75 6.68
CA GLY A 643 -12.64 -28.99 6.72
C GLY A 643 -13.09 -28.46 5.36
N SER A 644 -14.33 -28.00 5.30
CA SER A 644 -15.02 -27.55 4.10
C SER A 644 -15.62 -26.17 4.31
N ALA A 645 -15.74 -25.38 3.23
CA ALA A 645 -16.43 -24.11 3.24
C ALA A 645 -17.34 -23.96 2.02
N TYR A 646 -18.41 -23.18 2.18
CA TYR A 646 -19.52 -23.06 1.25
C TYR A 646 -19.92 -21.59 1.13
N ARG A 647 -20.14 -21.12 -0.10
CA ARG A 647 -20.64 -19.78 -0.41
C ARG A 647 -21.72 -19.88 -1.48
N LEU A 648 -22.85 -19.23 -1.27
CA LEU A 648 -23.86 -18.99 -2.29
C LEU A 648 -24.44 -17.59 -2.06
N GLU A 649 -24.27 -16.70 -3.03
CA GLU A 649 -24.69 -15.30 -2.96
C GLU A 649 -25.48 -14.95 -4.23
N ALA A 650 -26.60 -14.27 -4.06
CA ALA A 650 -27.43 -13.78 -5.15
C ALA A 650 -27.89 -12.37 -4.82
N PHE A 651 -27.81 -11.43 -5.75
CA PHE A 651 -28.53 -10.17 -5.66
C PHE A 651 -28.99 -9.72 -7.03
N GLY A 652 -30.04 -8.89 -7.06
CA GLY A 652 -30.61 -8.43 -8.32
C GLY A 652 -31.78 -7.45 -8.18
N ASN A 653 -32.11 -6.84 -9.31
CA ASN A 653 -33.27 -5.97 -9.48
C ASN A 653 -34.46 -6.82 -9.96
N LEU A 654 -35.44 -7.02 -9.08
CA LEU A 654 -36.74 -7.64 -9.37
C LEU A 654 -37.66 -6.61 -10.04
N GLY A 655 -37.22 -6.08 -11.19
CA GLY A 655 -37.76 -4.90 -11.86
C GLY A 655 -37.37 -3.58 -11.18
N ASP A 656 -37.80 -2.45 -11.77
CA ASP A 656 -37.36 -1.08 -11.44
C ASP A 656 -37.63 -0.60 -9.99
N ARG A 657 -38.31 -1.40 -9.17
CA ARG A 657 -38.82 -1.01 -7.85
C ARG A 657 -38.40 -1.92 -6.70
N LEU A 658 -37.80 -3.08 -6.94
CA LEU A 658 -37.48 -4.04 -5.89
C LEU A 658 -36.04 -4.53 -6.04
N LEU A 659 -35.17 -4.15 -5.11
CA LEU A 659 -33.83 -4.73 -4.98
C LEU A 659 -33.91 -5.90 -4.01
N GLY A 660 -33.29 -7.03 -4.35
CA GLY A 660 -33.20 -8.19 -3.47
C GLY A 660 -31.77 -8.72 -3.38
N GLN A 661 -31.38 -9.22 -2.21
CA GLN A 661 -30.14 -9.95 -2.00
C GLN A 661 -30.34 -11.10 -1.02
N ALA A 662 -29.66 -12.21 -1.25
CA ALA A 662 -29.63 -13.38 -0.38
C ALA A 662 -28.22 -13.98 -0.34
N TYR A 663 -27.81 -14.48 0.81
CA TYR A 663 -26.51 -15.09 1.03
C TYR A 663 -26.59 -16.32 1.92
N TYR A 664 -25.69 -17.26 1.69
CA TYR A 664 -25.35 -18.39 2.55
C TYR A 664 -23.83 -18.54 2.53
N ARG A 665 -23.21 -18.56 3.71
CA ARG A 665 -21.78 -18.76 3.95
C ARG A 665 -21.63 -19.73 5.11
N ALA A 666 -20.91 -20.84 4.94
CA ALA A 666 -20.64 -21.78 6.01
C ALA A 666 -19.19 -22.24 5.97
N VAL A 667 -18.54 -22.31 7.13
CA VAL A 667 -17.13 -22.68 7.27
C VAL A 667 -16.99 -23.68 8.42
N GLU A 668 -16.53 -24.90 8.14
CA GLU A 668 -16.27 -25.91 9.17
C GLU A 668 -15.07 -25.48 10.05
N PRO A 669 -15.01 -25.81 11.36
CA PRO A 669 -13.96 -25.33 12.27
C PRO A 669 -12.52 -25.64 11.85
N ASN A 670 -12.32 -26.71 11.08
CA ASN A 670 -11.02 -27.16 10.58
C ASN A 670 -10.75 -26.74 9.12
N PHE A 671 -11.56 -25.83 8.55
CA PHE A 671 -11.27 -25.28 7.23
C PHE A 671 -10.20 -24.18 7.33
N ALA A 672 -9.11 -24.32 6.57
CA ALA A 672 -7.97 -23.42 6.58
C ALA A 672 -7.56 -23.01 5.16
N ASN A 673 -7.28 -21.72 4.99
CA ASN A 673 -6.55 -21.19 3.84
C ASN A 673 -5.90 -19.87 4.28
N ASN A 674 -4.57 -19.86 4.44
CA ASN A 674 -3.84 -18.66 4.88
C ASN A 674 -3.60 -17.64 3.74
N SER A 675 -3.97 -17.95 2.49
CA SER A 675 -3.69 -17.12 1.30
C SER A 675 -4.90 -16.30 0.79
N THR A 676 -5.94 -16.14 1.62
CA THR A 676 -7.19 -15.45 1.28
C THR A 676 -7.59 -14.35 2.31
N PHE A 677 -8.77 -13.77 2.14
CA PHE A 677 -9.46 -12.86 3.07
C PHE A 677 -9.48 -13.39 4.52
N SER A 678 -9.66 -12.52 5.51
CA SER A 678 -10.04 -12.98 6.86
C SER A 678 -11.43 -13.63 6.84
N PHE A 679 -11.57 -14.73 7.58
CA PHE A 679 -12.85 -15.36 7.91
C PHE A 679 -12.77 -16.03 9.28
N THR A 680 -13.90 -16.40 9.87
CA THR A 680 -13.96 -17.19 11.11
C THR A 680 -14.28 -18.65 10.80
N PRO A 681 -13.36 -19.61 11.05
CA PRO A 681 -13.68 -21.03 11.02
C PRO A 681 -14.75 -21.38 12.05
N GLY A 682 -15.66 -22.30 11.73
CA GLY A 682 -16.77 -22.64 12.62
C GLY A 682 -17.91 -21.62 12.63
N GLN A 683 -18.11 -20.90 11.53
CA GLN A 683 -19.22 -19.95 11.38
C GLN A 683 -20.15 -20.37 10.24
N THR A 684 -21.45 -20.49 10.52
CA THR A 684 -22.51 -20.61 9.52
C THR A 684 -23.40 -19.38 9.56
N ARG A 685 -23.60 -18.74 8.42
CA ARG A 685 -24.43 -17.54 8.26
C ARG A 685 -25.27 -17.62 7.00
N TYR A 686 -26.50 -17.14 7.09
CA TYR A 686 -27.34 -16.94 5.91
C TYR A 686 -28.35 -15.84 6.15
N GLY A 687 -28.77 -15.17 5.09
CA GLY A 687 -29.76 -14.12 5.19
C GLY A 687 -30.36 -13.73 3.85
N ALA A 688 -31.52 -13.11 3.88
CA ALA A 688 -32.20 -12.56 2.72
C ALA A 688 -32.78 -11.19 3.08
N SER A 689 -32.57 -10.19 2.22
CA SER A 689 -33.16 -8.86 2.35
C SER A 689 -33.75 -8.34 1.04
N LEU A 690 -34.83 -7.58 1.17
CA LEU A 690 -35.63 -7.01 0.09
C LEU A 690 -35.86 -5.52 0.39
N ILE A 691 -35.64 -4.66 -0.60
CA ILE A 691 -35.86 -3.21 -0.53
C ILE A 691 -36.80 -2.81 -1.67
N GLY A 692 -38.06 -2.54 -1.33
CA GLY A 692 -39.15 -2.30 -2.30
C GLY A 692 -39.70 -0.87 -2.27
N LYS A 693 -39.59 -0.13 -3.38
CA LYS A 693 -40.23 1.17 -3.60
C LYS A 693 -41.73 0.99 -3.86
N VAL A 694 -42.54 1.18 -2.82
CA VAL A 694 -44.01 1.19 -2.91
C VAL A 694 -44.48 2.42 -3.68
N THR A 695 -43.87 3.58 -3.41
CA THR A 695 -44.10 4.84 -4.12
C THR A 695 -42.77 5.59 -4.33
N ASP A 696 -42.78 6.73 -5.03
CA ASP A 696 -41.62 7.63 -5.12
C ASP A 696 -41.20 8.27 -3.78
N THR A 697 -42.02 8.14 -2.73
CA THR A 697 -41.72 8.62 -1.37
C THR A 697 -41.73 7.51 -0.32
N THR A 698 -42.16 6.30 -0.65
CA THR A 698 -42.37 5.18 0.30
C THR A 698 -41.55 3.97 -0.11
N SER A 699 -40.65 3.50 0.75
CA SER A 699 -39.92 2.25 0.58
C SER A 699 -40.14 1.32 1.77
N LEU A 700 -40.24 0.02 1.51
CA LEU A 700 -40.24 -1.03 2.53
C LEU A 700 -38.90 -1.76 2.53
N THR A 701 -38.38 -2.08 3.70
CA THR A 701 -37.22 -2.94 3.91
C THR A 701 -37.65 -4.18 4.70
N VAL A 702 -37.29 -5.36 4.23
CA VAL A 702 -37.43 -6.61 5.00
C VAL A 702 -36.09 -7.32 4.97
N GLY A 703 -35.65 -7.87 6.10
CA GLY A 703 -34.40 -8.60 6.22
C GLY A 703 -34.50 -9.71 7.25
N TYR A 704 -33.87 -10.85 6.95
CA TYR A 704 -33.58 -11.90 7.92
C TYR A 704 -32.10 -12.25 7.83
N ASP A 705 -31.40 -12.30 8.96
CA ASP A 705 -29.98 -12.61 9.11
C ASP A 705 -29.83 -13.66 10.21
N PHE A 706 -29.19 -14.78 9.91
CA PHE A 706 -28.86 -15.85 10.85
C PHE A 706 -27.35 -15.99 10.92
N GLU A 707 -26.85 -16.17 12.14
CA GLU A 707 -25.47 -16.51 12.46
C GLU A 707 -25.43 -17.62 13.51
N GLU A 708 -24.56 -18.60 13.30
CA GLU A 708 -24.23 -19.66 14.24
C GLU A 708 -22.71 -19.80 14.30
N ASN A 709 -22.14 -19.60 15.49
CA ASN A 709 -20.71 -19.73 15.77
C ASN A 709 -20.52 -20.99 16.61
N TYR A 710 -19.71 -21.95 16.16
CA TYR A 710 -19.58 -23.27 16.75
C TYR A 710 -18.16 -23.85 16.62
N GLY A 711 -17.70 -24.57 17.66
CA GLY A 711 -16.39 -25.22 17.67
C GLY A 711 -15.48 -24.67 18.76
N THR A 712 -14.22 -24.42 18.42
CA THR A 712 -13.20 -23.83 19.31
C THR A 712 -12.67 -22.54 18.70
N THR A 713 -12.47 -21.52 19.54
CA THR A 713 -11.77 -20.28 19.16
C THR A 713 -10.26 -20.51 19.06
N ALA A 714 -9.49 -19.46 18.81
CA ALA A 714 -8.04 -19.46 19.04
C ALA A 714 -7.71 -18.91 20.43
N THR A 715 -6.74 -19.53 21.13
CA THR A 715 -6.09 -18.90 22.28
C THR A 715 -5.07 -17.87 21.82
N GLY A 716 -4.97 -16.76 22.56
CA GLY A 716 -3.87 -15.81 22.41
C GLY A 716 -2.59 -16.40 23.00
N LEU A 717 -1.44 -16.08 22.41
CA LEU A 717 -0.15 -16.65 22.85
C LEU A 717 0.12 -16.39 24.36
N ASN A 718 -0.42 -15.29 24.90
CA ASN A 718 -0.26 -14.88 26.31
C ASN A 718 -1.11 -15.68 27.32
N SER A 719 -2.11 -16.50 26.91
CA SER A 719 -3.13 -16.95 27.88
C SER A 719 -2.75 -18.16 28.74
N VAL A 720 -1.80 -19.02 28.31
CA VAL A 720 -1.36 -20.21 29.09
C VAL A 720 0.12 -20.60 28.81
N LEU A 721 0.87 -19.83 28.02
CA LEU A 721 2.10 -20.34 27.36
C LEU A 721 3.31 -19.41 27.53
N GLY A 722 4.49 -20.00 27.35
CA GLY A 722 5.76 -19.39 27.75
C GLY A 722 6.27 -18.32 26.79
N PHE A 723 6.96 -17.33 27.36
CA PHE A 723 7.62 -16.17 26.72
C PHE A 723 8.21 -16.40 25.32
N PHE A 724 8.83 -17.56 25.05
CA PHE A 724 9.43 -17.88 23.75
C PHE A 724 8.43 -18.09 22.60
N ASP A 725 7.19 -18.53 22.87
CA ASP A 725 6.12 -18.69 21.86
C ASP A 725 5.71 -17.34 21.22
N LEU A 726 6.13 -16.20 21.79
CA LEU A 726 5.93 -14.86 21.22
C LEU A 726 6.90 -14.58 20.05
N PHE A 727 8.12 -15.10 20.09
CA PHE A 727 9.16 -14.78 19.09
C PHE A 727 9.27 -15.84 17.97
N ASP A 728 8.67 -17.02 18.15
CA ASP A 728 8.55 -18.06 17.12
C ASP A 728 7.17 -18.75 17.11
N PRO A 729 6.06 -18.00 16.90
CA PRO A 729 4.70 -18.56 16.94
C PRO A 729 4.45 -19.54 15.78
N GLN A 730 3.48 -20.44 15.97
CA GLN A 730 3.15 -21.49 15.01
C GLN A 730 2.28 -20.96 13.85
N PRO A 731 2.35 -21.54 12.62
CA PRO A 731 1.60 -21.04 11.45
C PRO A 731 0.06 -21.14 11.55
N GLN A 732 -0.43 -21.89 12.53
CA GLN A 732 -1.82 -21.94 12.96
C GLN A 732 -1.88 -21.67 14.47
N ALA A 733 -2.84 -20.88 14.91
CA ALA A 733 -3.03 -20.62 16.33
C ALA A 733 -3.52 -21.88 17.06
N ARG A 734 -3.30 -21.93 18.38
CA ARG A 734 -3.72 -23.07 19.20
C ARG A 734 -5.22 -22.98 19.51
N PRO A 735 -5.98 -24.09 19.52
CA PRO A 735 -7.38 -24.09 19.91
C PRO A 735 -7.59 -23.48 21.31
N GLY A 736 -8.71 -22.80 21.49
CA GLY A 736 -9.09 -22.09 22.71
C GLY A 736 -10.44 -22.50 23.26
N GLU A 737 -11.15 -21.52 23.81
CA GLU A 737 -12.47 -21.72 24.42
C GLU A 737 -13.46 -22.31 23.42
N THR A 738 -14.30 -23.25 23.86
CA THR A 738 -15.41 -23.72 23.02
C THR A 738 -16.46 -22.63 22.89
N VAL A 739 -16.90 -22.38 21.66
CA VAL A 739 -18.01 -21.48 21.33
C VAL A 739 -19.14 -22.29 20.70
N ASN A 740 -20.39 -21.97 21.07
CA ASN A 740 -21.60 -22.54 20.50
C ASN A 740 -22.76 -21.57 20.77
N ASN A 741 -22.98 -20.60 19.88
CA ASN A 741 -24.08 -19.65 19.98
C ASN A 741 -24.78 -19.43 18.64
N THR A 742 -26.04 -19.00 18.69
CA THR A 742 -26.78 -18.48 17.53
C THR A 742 -27.29 -17.07 17.76
N LEU A 743 -27.37 -16.30 16.68
CA LEU A 743 -28.04 -15.02 16.58
C LEU A 743 -28.99 -15.06 15.38
N LYS A 744 -30.27 -14.88 15.62
CA LYS A 744 -31.30 -14.69 14.59
C LYS A 744 -31.73 -13.24 14.64
N THR A 745 -31.73 -12.53 13.53
CA THR A 745 -32.15 -11.12 13.43
C THR A 745 -33.18 -10.97 12.32
N PHE A 746 -34.42 -10.64 12.67
CA PHE A 746 -35.46 -10.26 11.72
C PHE A 746 -35.67 -8.75 11.75
N ARG A 747 -35.79 -8.14 10.56
CA ARG A 747 -35.98 -6.70 10.34
C ARG A 747 -37.17 -6.50 9.40
N ALA A 748 -38.10 -5.62 9.78
CA ALA A 748 -39.17 -5.15 8.90
C ALA A 748 -39.39 -3.66 9.13
N GLY A 749 -39.12 -2.84 8.11
CA GLY A 749 -39.20 -1.40 8.21
C GLY A 749 -39.87 -0.72 7.03
N ILE A 750 -40.34 0.50 7.29
CA ILE A 750 -40.87 1.44 6.31
C ILE A 750 -40.08 2.74 6.38
N LEU A 751 -39.64 3.23 5.22
CA LEU A 751 -39.12 4.58 5.01
C LEU A 751 -40.18 5.38 4.27
N GLN A 752 -40.58 6.53 4.83
CA GLN A 752 -41.51 7.47 4.23
C GLN A 752 -40.89 8.88 4.21
N ARG A 753 -40.67 9.41 3.01
CA ARG A 753 -40.37 10.83 2.80
C ARG A 753 -41.67 11.63 2.91
N VAL A 754 -41.71 12.58 3.85
CA VAL A 754 -42.86 13.47 4.13
C VAL A 754 -42.41 14.90 3.88
N GLY A 755 -42.77 15.45 2.71
CA GLY A 755 -42.17 16.70 2.24
C GLY A 755 -40.66 16.53 2.07
N PRO A 756 -39.82 17.35 2.76
CA PRO A 756 -38.38 17.21 2.72
C PRO A 756 -37.81 16.29 3.81
N ALA A 757 -38.64 15.81 4.76
CA ALA A 757 -38.20 14.99 5.89
C ALA A 757 -38.23 13.50 5.54
N ASP A 758 -37.22 12.73 5.96
CA ASP A 758 -37.23 11.28 5.88
C ASP A 758 -37.57 10.68 7.25
N VAL A 759 -38.61 9.87 7.31
CA VAL A 759 -39.06 9.18 8.52
C VAL A 759 -38.93 7.67 8.28
N SER A 760 -38.25 6.96 9.17
CA SER A 760 -38.23 5.50 9.13
C SER A 760 -38.75 4.89 10.42
N LEU A 761 -39.50 3.79 10.31
CA LEU A 761 -39.87 2.94 11.43
C LEU A 761 -39.53 1.50 11.08
N GLU A 762 -38.66 0.87 11.85
CA GLU A 762 -38.12 -0.47 11.64
C GLU A 762 -38.33 -1.30 12.90
N TYR A 763 -39.09 -2.39 12.80
CA TYR A 763 -39.15 -3.42 13.85
C TYR A 763 -38.00 -4.39 13.65
N VAL A 764 -37.28 -4.68 14.74
CA VAL A 764 -36.08 -5.52 14.76
C VAL A 764 -36.17 -6.52 15.90
N ASN A 765 -36.55 -7.76 15.59
CA ASN A 765 -36.40 -8.87 16.54
C ASN A 765 -34.95 -9.38 16.46
N ARG A 766 -34.28 -9.52 17.61
CA ARG A 766 -33.07 -10.34 17.74
C ARG A 766 -33.35 -11.45 18.74
N SER A 767 -32.95 -12.67 18.40
CA SER A 767 -33.00 -13.84 19.27
C SER A 767 -31.61 -14.43 19.36
N ARG A 768 -31.00 -14.39 20.56
CA ARG A 768 -29.64 -14.86 20.80
C ARG A 768 -29.63 -15.99 21.82
N GLU A 769 -29.08 -17.12 21.41
CA GLU A 769 -29.01 -18.36 22.20
C GLU A 769 -27.53 -18.76 22.31
N ASP A 770 -26.91 -18.50 23.46
CA ASP A 770 -25.59 -19.03 23.81
C ASP A 770 -25.78 -20.35 24.59
N ARG A 771 -25.21 -21.43 24.06
CA ARG A 771 -25.39 -22.80 24.54
C ARG A 771 -24.29 -23.25 25.53
N ILE A 772 -23.35 -22.35 25.86
CA ILE A 772 -22.22 -22.60 26.76
C ILE A 772 -22.27 -21.65 27.96
N SER A 773 -22.67 -20.39 27.74
CA SER A 773 -22.83 -19.39 28.80
C SER A 773 -24.19 -18.71 28.73
N THR A 774 -24.75 -18.33 29.87
CA THR A 774 -25.91 -17.41 29.90
C THR A 774 -25.52 -15.96 29.65
N ARG A 775 -24.21 -15.63 29.57
CA ARG A 775 -23.69 -14.26 29.40
C ARG A 775 -24.21 -13.56 28.16
N PHE A 776 -24.41 -14.29 27.06
CA PHE A 776 -24.86 -13.76 25.77
C PHE A 776 -26.16 -14.44 25.30
N SER A 777 -27.06 -14.79 26.22
CA SER A 777 -28.38 -15.33 25.87
C SER A 777 -29.47 -14.28 26.14
N GLY A 778 -30.38 -14.08 25.20
CA GLY A 778 -31.49 -13.13 25.34
C GLY A 778 -32.26 -12.89 24.03
N ASP A 779 -33.56 -12.63 24.16
CA ASP A 779 -34.43 -12.17 23.08
C ASP A 779 -34.69 -10.66 23.24
N ALA A 780 -34.78 -9.93 22.14
CA ALA A 780 -34.90 -8.47 22.12
C ALA A 780 -35.77 -8.00 20.94
N ASP A 781 -37.01 -7.62 21.23
CA ASP A 781 -37.92 -6.98 20.27
C ASP A 781 -37.73 -5.47 20.30
N GLN A 782 -37.09 -4.91 19.27
CA GLN A 782 -36.81 -3.48 19.17
C GLN A 782 -37.69 -2.75 18.17
N LEU A 783 -38.16 -1.57 18.55
CA LEU A 783 -38.71 -0.55 17.66
C LEU A 783 -37.62 0.49 17.40
N VAL A 784 -37.15 0.57 16.16
CA VAL A 784 -36.14 1.53 15.69
C VAL A 784 -36.82 2.61 14.87
N SER A 785 -37.16 3.73 15.52
CA SER A 785 -37.75 4.91 14.87
C SER A 785 -36.66 5.93 14.54
N ARG A 786 -36.74 6.59 13.38
CA ARG A 786 -35.77 7.62 12.96
C ARG A 786 -36.42 8.75 12.16
N LEU A 787 -35.83 9.92 12.25
CA LEU A 787 -36.26 11.17 11.61
C LEU A 787 -35.03 11.96 11.14
N LYS A 788 -34.88 12.15 9.82
CA LYS A 788 -33.86 12.99 9.18
C LYS A 788 -34.61 14.19 8.58
N LEU A 789 -34.71 15.27 9.36
CA LEU A 789 -35.52 16.46 9.09
C LEU A 789 -34.64 17.66 8.73
N PRO A 790 -34.51 18.05 7.45
CA PRO A 790 -33.95 19.34 7.08
C PRO A 790 -34.88 20.46 7.56
N LEU A 791 -34.44 21.17 8.62
CA LEU A 791 -35.08 22.36 9.17
C LEU A 791 -34.83 23.58 8.27
N THR A 792 -33.69 23.62 7.60
CA THR A 792 -33.34 24.57 6.52
C THR A 792 -32.46 23.86 5.48
N GLU A 793 -32.13 24.55 4.38
CA GLU A 793 -31.11 24.08 3.41
C GLU A 793 -29.74 23.80 4.06
N SER A 794 -29.46 24.46 5.19
CA SER A 794 -28.21 24.41 5.94
C SER A 794 -28.28 23.66 7.27
N LEU A 795 -29.42 23.10 7.67
CA LEU A 795 -29.61 22.54 9.01
C LEU A 795 -30.50 21.29 8.97
N THR A 796 -29.93 20.12 9.23
CA THR A 796 -30.67 18.85 9.33
C THR A 796 -30.69 18.36 10.76
N PHE A 797 -31.87 18.32 11.37
CA PHE A 797 -32.08 17.56 12.60
C PHE A 797 -32.09 16.06 12.27
N GLN A 798 -31.42 15.27 13.10
CA GLN A 798 -31.48 13.82 13.06
C GLN A 798 -31.98 13.30 14.42
N GLY A 799 -32.88 12.35 14.41
CA GLY A 799 -33.32 11.63 15.59
C GLY A 799 -33.37 10.14 15.30
N GLN A 800 -32.91 9.32 16.23
CA GLN A 800 -32.99 7.86 16.21
C GLN A 800 -33.31 7.38 17.62
N ASN A 801 -34.33 6.54 17.76
CA ASN A 801 -34.71 5.89 19.00
C ASN A 801 -34.84 4.38 18.73
N GLU A 802 -34.02 3.60 19.42
CA GLU A 802 -34.02 2.14 19.48
C GLU A 802 -34.61 1.75 20.85
N LEU A 803 -35.84 1.26 20.85
CA LEU A 803 -36.61 0.95 22.06
C LEU A 803 -36.91 -0.56 22.11
N ASN A 804 -36.36 -1.26 23.09
CA ASN A 804 -36.76 -2.63 23.42
C ASN A 804 -38.20 -2.62 24.00
N LEU A 805 -39.01 -3.57 23.56
CA LEU A 805 -40.44 -3.70 23.91
C LEU A 805 -40.69 -4.77 25.01
N GLY A 806 -39.62 -5.40 25.49
CA GLY A 806 -39.60 -6.46 26.50
C GLY A 806 -38.17 -6.60 27.05
N ASP A 807 -37.63 -7.81 27.04
CA ASP A 807 -36.22 -8.07 27.36
C ASP A 807 -35.26 -7.43 26.33
N SER A 808 -33.96 -7.37 26.65
CA SER A 808 -32.95 -6.66 25.85
C SER A 808 -31.63 -7.44 25.72
N ASP A 809 -31.07 -7.52 24.51
CA ASP A 809 -29.70 -8.01 24.26
C ASP A 809 -28.71 -7.04 24.97
N PRO A 810 -27.83 -7.50 25.87
CA PRO A 810 -26.85 -6.64 26.55
C PRO A 810 -25.94 -5.82 25.63
N LEU A 811 -25.75 -6.24 24.38
CA LEU A 811 -25.01 -5.49 23.35
C LEU A 811 -25.83 -4.36 22.71
N TYR A 812 -27.16 -4.40 22.84
CA TYR A 812 -28.11 -3.47 22.22
C TYR A 812 -29.15 -2.95 23.22
N PRO A 813 -28.74 -2.17 24.24
CA PRO A 813 -29.65 -1.52 25.18
C PRO A 813 -30.59 -0.52 24.49
N ASN A 814 -31.59 -0.01 25.21
CA ASN A 814 -32.38 1.13 24.76
C ASN A 814 -31.44 2.30 24.44
N ARG A 815 -31.67 2.98 23.32
CA ARG A 815 -30.76 4.03 22.83
C ARG A 815 -31.53 5.14 22.12
N THR A 816 -31.31 6.40 22.51
CA THR A 816 -31.91 7.56 21.85
C THR A 816 -30.84 8.55 21.43
N THR A 817 -30.53 8.57 20.15
CA THR A 817 -29.57 9.49 19.52
C THR A 817 -30.32 10.68 18.93
N LEU A 818 -30.12 11.86 19.48
CA LEU A 818 -30.53 13.12 18.89
C LEU A 818 -29.33 13.76 18.19
N GLY A 819 -29.56 14.53 17.14
CA GLY A 819 -28.52 15.03 16.24
C GLY A 819 -28.92 16.33 15.53
N LEU A 820 -27.94 17.16 15.24
CA LEU A 820 -28.11 18.42 14.53
C LEU A 820 -26.91 18.68 13.62
N ASP A 821 -27.08 18.38 12.33
CA ASP A 821 -26.11 18.57 11.26
C ASP A 821 -26.30 19.98 10.66
N TRP A 822 -25.56 20.95 11.17
CA TRP A 822 -25.49 22.31 10.66
C TRP A 822 -24.39 22.43 9.59
N LYS A 823 -24.81 22.42 8.31
CA LYS A 823 -24.01 22.82 7.14
C LYS A 823 -23.75 24.34 7.19
N ALA A 824 -22.92 24.78 8.14
CA ALA A 824 -22.59 26.19 8.37
C ALA A 824 -21.99 26.89 7.14
N TYR A 825 -21.38 26.14 6.23
CA TYR A 825 -20.90 26.58 4.94
C TYR A 825 -20.94 25.42 3.94
N PRO A 826 -21.01 25.65 2.61
CA PRO A 826 -20.70 24.62 1.62
C PRO A 826 -19.39 23.88 1.96
N GLY A 827 -19.47 22.58 2.21
CA GLY A 827 -18.34 21.74 2.64
C GLY A 827 -17.92 21.87 4.11
N VAL A 828 -18.76 22.44 4.98
CA VAL A 828 -18.52 22.53 6.44
C VAL A 828 -19.80 22.18 7.18
N THR A 829 -19.84 20.99 7.79
CA THR A 829 -20.97 20.49 8.58
C THR A 829 -20.56 20.24 10.03
N PHE A 830 -21.04 21.07 10.95
CA PHE A 830 -20.98 20.78 12.38
C PHE A 830 -22.14 19.85 12.73
N ARG A 831 -21.85 18.68 13.29
CA ARG A 831 -22.82 17.70 13.78
C ARG A 831 -22.71 17.65 15.30
N LEU A 832 -23.68 18.23 16.00
CA LEU A 832 -23.85 17.98 17.43
C LEU A 832 -24.84 16.81 17.58
N ALA A 833 -24.38 15.69 18.14
CA ALA A 833 -25.25 14.59 18.51
C ALA A 833 -25.12 14.25 20.00
N HIS A 834 -26.18 13.67 20.56
CA HIS A 834 -26.25 13.25 21.95
C HIS A 834 -27.08 11.97 22.03
N GLN A 835 -26.46 10.92 22.55
CA GLN A 835 -26.95 9.56 22.61
C GLN A 835 -27.20 9.19 24.06
N PHE A 836 -28.47 9.17 24.47
CA PHE A 836 -28.90 8.54 25.72
C PHE A 836 -28.91 7.02 25.53
N TYR A 837 -28.60 6.27 26.58
CA TYR A 837 -28.76 4.82 26.62
C TYR A 837 -29.04 4.35 28.05
N ASP A 838 -29.71 3.22 28.17
CA ASP A 838 -29.95 2.58 29.48
C ASP A 838 -28.73 1.73 29.89
N ASP A 839 -28.42 1.71 31.19
CA ASP A 839 -27.35 0.88 31.78
C ASP A 839 -27.52 -0.61 31.41
N SER A 840 -26.51 -1.20 30.78
CA SER A 840 -26.44 -2.64 30.43
C SER A 840 -25.34 -3.36 31.22
N SER A 841 -25.44 -4.69 31.34
CA SER A 841 -24.40 -5.53 31.97
C SER A 841 -23.06 -5.56 31.21
N LEU A 842 -23.01 -5.01 29.99
CA LEU A 842 -21.81 -4.85 29.16
C LEU A 842 -21.49 -3.37 28.86
N ILE A 843 -22.44 -2.46 29.04
CA ILE A 843 -22.32 -1.03 28.70
C ILE A 843 -22.86 -0.18 29.87
N PRO A 844 -22.03 0.12 30.89
CA PRO A 844 -22.39 1.01 31.98
C PRO A 844 -22.26 2.49 31.57
N GLY A 845 -23.24 3.30 31.94
CA GLY A 845 -23.35 4.73 31.61
C GLY A 845 -24.74 5.09 31.08
N ASN A 846 -25.06 6.39 31.07
CA ASN A 846 -26.40 6.88 30.71
C ASN A 846 -26.45 7.85 29.51
N SER A 847 -25.30 8.39 29.06
CA SER A 847 -25.25 9.24 27.85
C SER A 847 -23.84 9.48 27.30
N ILE A 848 -23.74 9.68 25.98
CA ILE A 848 -22.57 10.17 25.24
C ILE A 848 -22.99 11.37 24.39
N THR A 849 -22.31 12.51 24.53
CA THR A 849 -22.40 13.63 23.59
C THR A 849 -21.26 13.53 22.58
N THR A 850 -21.56 13.64 21.28
CA THR A 850 -20.58 13.78 20.19
C THR A 850 -20.68 15.15 19.55
N LEU A 851 -19.58 15.90 19.49
CA LEU A 851 -19.47 17.08 18.62
C LEU A 851 -18.52 16.77 17.46
N ASP A 852 -19.11 16.42 16.33
CA ASP A 852 -18.46 16.18 15.05
C ASP A 852 -18.30 17.51 14.27
N THR A 853 -17.13 17.79 13.71
CA THR A 853 -16.93 18.81 12.68
C THR A 853 -16.45 18.15 11.42
N ILE A 854 -17.33 18.02 10.43
CA ILE A 854 -17.06 17.39 9.13
C ILE A 854 -16.75 18.48 8.11
N LEU A 855 -15.50 18.49 7.65
CA LEU A 855 -14.95 19.36 6.63
C LEU A 855 -14.80 18.53 5.35
N ASP A 856 -15.36 19.02 4.25
CA ASP A 856 -15.13 18.52 2.90
C ASP A 856 -15.36 19.67 1.93
N ARG A 857 -14.36 20.56 1.83
CA ARG A 857 -14.49 21.82 1.09
C ARG A 857 -13.30 22.08 0.18
N LYS A 858 -13.56 22.27 -1.12
CA LYS A 858 -12.60 22.97 -1.99
C LYS A 858 -12.58 24.47 -1.65
N LEU A 859 -11.49 24.92 -1.03
CA LEU A 859 -11.21 26.32 -0.64
C LEU A 859 -10.66 27.15 -1.80
N SER A 860 -9.83 26.54 -2.66
CA SER A 860 -9.24 27.12 -3.87
C SER A 860 -9.01 26.01 -4.90
N GLU A 861 -8.58 26.35 -6.12
CA GLU A 861 -8.26 25.37 -7.18
C GLU A 861 -7.23 24.32 -6.70
N ASP A 862 -6.24 24.70 -5.90
CA ASP A 862 -5.20 23.82 -5.34
C ASP A 862 -5.43 23.45 -3.87
N THR A 863 -6.65 23.63 -3.32
CA THR A 863 -6.90 23.47 -1.88
C THR A 863 -8.22 22.79 -1.60
N SER A 864 -8.18 21.47 -1.37
CA SER A 864 -9.24 20.78 -0.62
C SER A 864 -8.98 20.86 0.89
N LEU A 865 -10.05 20.81 1.68
CA LEU A 865 -10.06 20.86 3.13
C LEU A 865 -10.98 19.74 3.62
N ILE A 866 -10.44 18.52 3.67
CA ILE A 866 -11.15 17.32 4.07
C ILE A 866 -10.74 16.97 5.51
N GLY A 867 -11.69 16.64 6.37
CA GLY A 867 -11.40 16.14 7.72
C GLY A 867 -12.61 16.02 8.62
N ARG A 868 -12.42 15.33 9.76
CA ARG A 868 -13.43 15.15 10.81
C ARG A 868 -12.85 15.59 12.15
N TYR A 869 -13.66 15.91 13.15
CA TYR A 869 -13.19 16.12 14.52
C TYR A 869 -14.34 15.80 15.47
N SER A 870 -14.22 14.75 16.27
CA SER A 870 -15.31 14.16 17.06
C SER A 870 -15.03 14.20 18.56
N VAL A 871 -15.59 15.18 19.27
CA VAL A 871 -15.44 15.27 20.75
C VAL A 871 -16.49 14.41 21.44
N LEU A 872 -16.09 13.35 22.15
CA LEU A 872 -16.99 12.57 23.01
C LEU A 872 -16.97 13.10 24.45
N SER A 873 -18.14 13.18 25.08
CA SER A 873 -18.29 13.52 26.50
C SER A 873 -19.46 12.78 27.14
N ALA A 874 -19.18 11.98 28.16
CA ALA A 874 -20.16 11.17 28.88
C ALA A 874 -20.34 11.62 30.34
N PHE A 875 -21.58 11.65 30.83
CA PHE A 875 -21.86 11.89 32.25
C PHE A 875 -21.59 10.63 33.08
N ASN A 876 -21.02 10.83 34.28
CA ASN A 876 -20.60 9.80 35.27
C ASN A 876 -19.31 9.00 34.97
N GLY A 877 -18.50 9.41 33.99
CA GLY A 877 -17.12 8.93 33.81
C GLY A 877 -16.91 7.93 32.68
N LEU A 878 -15.65 7.75 32.28
CA LEU A 878 -15.28 7.02 31.07
C LEU A 878 -15.29 5.49 31.28
N GLN A 879 -16.43 4.87 30.98
CA GLN A 879 -16.54 3.42 30.74
C GLN A 879 -17.19 3.07 29.38
N GLY A 880 -17.45 4.06 28.52
CA GLY A 880 -17.92 3.86 27.15
C GLY A 880 -16.78 3.59 26.17
N GLN A 881 -17.05 2.75 25.16
CA GLN A 881 -16.16 2.51 24.02
C GLN A 881 -16.22 3.65 22.99
N GLY A 882 -15.15 3.86 22.25
CA GLY A 882 -15.12 4.75 21.08
C GLY A 882 -13.72 5.27 20.80
N ALA A 883 -13.63 6.23 19.88
CA ALA A 883 -12.44 7.04 19.68
C ALA A 883 -12.79 8.49 19.29
N VAL A 884 -11.78 9.36 19.23
CA VAL A 884 -11.77 10.62 18.47
C VAL A 884 -11.10 10.36 17.12
N GLY A 885 -11.41 11.14 16.09
CA GLY A 885 -10.74 11.06 14.79
C GLY A 885 -10.71 12.39 14.03
N LEU A 886 -9.52 12.81 13.62
CA LEU A 886 -9.19 13.92 12.73
C LEU A 886 -8.05 13.48 11.81
N ASN A 887 -8.18 13.83 10.54
CA ASN A 887 -7.13 13.85 9.52
C ASN A 887 -7.49 15.04 8.64
N HIS A 888 -6.51 15.82 8.20
CA HIS A 888 -6.74 17.15 7.67
C HIS A 888 -5.64 17.54 6.71
N ARG A 889 -5.99 17.84 5.47
CA ARG A 889 -5.04 18.30 4.45
C ARG A 889 -5.37 19.76 4.12
N TRP A 890 -4.35 20.63 4.14
CA TRP A 890 -4.49 22.05 3.89
C TRP A 890 -3.33 22.54 3.00
N ALA A 891 -3.62 22.91 1.76
CA ALA A 891 -2.66 23.68 0.95
C ALA A 891 -2.61 25.13 1.44
N VAL A 892 -1.41 25.56 1.83
CA VAL A 892 -1.13 26.90 2.39
C VAL A 892 -0.72 27.87 1.30
N ALA A 893 -0.08 27.37 0.24
CA ALA A 893 0.28 28.07 -0.99
C ALA A 893 0.37 27.03 -2.15
N PRO A 894 0.50 27.45 -3.43
CA PRO A 894 0.77 26.51 -4.53
C PRO A 894 1.92 25.55 -4.18
N GLY A 895 1.65 24.26 -4.36
CA GLY A 895 2.54 23.14 -3.99
C GLY A 895 2.94 23.00 -2.52
N LEU A 896 2.62 23.95 -1.62
CA LEU A 896 2.91 23.87 -0.18
C LEU A 896 1.69 23.38 0.59
N ARG A 897 1.79 22.19 1.18
CA ARG A 897 0.70 21.53 1.91
C ARG A 897 1.11 21.23 3.34
N VAL A 898 0.13 21.26 4.25
CA VAL A 898 0.25 20.88 5.65
C VAL A 898 -0.80 19.82 5.93
N ASN A 899 -0.37 18.72 6.55
CA ASN A 899 -1.24 17.66 7.02
C ASN A 899 -1.34 17.77 8.56
N LEU A 900 -2.54 17.65 9.12
CA LEU A 900 -2.85 17.63 10.55
C LEU A 900 -3.90 16.53 10.84
N GLY A 901 -4.25 16.29 12.09
CA GLY A 901 -4.88 15.04 12.51
C GLY A 901 -4.96 14.85 14.03
N TYR A 902 -5.77 13.89 14.49
CA TYR A 902 -5.88 13.43 15.87
C TYR A 902 -6.77 12.18 15.97
N GLU A 903 -6.28 10.99 16.34
CA GLU A 903 -7.11 9.88 16.87
C GLU A 903 -6.92 9.76 18.40
N TYR A 904 -7.92 9.33 19.15
CA TYR A 904 -7.76 9.00 20.58
C TYR A 904 -8.72 7.89 20.98
N ILE A 905 -8.22 6.75 21.42
CA ILE A 905 -9.03 5.56 21.78
C ILE A 905 -9.22 5.56 23.30
N PHE A 906 -10.48 5.65 23.77
CA PHE A 906 -10.79 6.00 25.18
C PHE A 906 -10.43 4.93 26.22
N LYS A 907 -10.40 3.64 25.82
CA LYS A 907 -10.07 2.51 26.70
C LYS A 907 -9.77 1.27 25.85
N ASN A 908 -8.96 0.38 26.40
CA ASN A 908 -8.74 -0.97 25.87
C ASN A 908 -10.06 -1.72 25.62
N ILE A 909 -10.28 -2.17 24.38
CA ILE A 909 -11.51 -2.83 23.93
C ILE A 909 -11.26 -4.34 23.82
N PHE A 910 -11.26 -5.00 24.98
CA PHE A 910 -11.14 -6.46 25.12
C PHE A 910 -12.45 -7.04 25.68
N ASN A 911 -13.51 -6.97 24.88
CA ASN A 911 -14.79 -7.62 25.21
C ASN A 911 -14.86 -9.04 24.63
N GLY A 912 -15.66 -9.90 25.25
CA GLY A 912 -16.09 -11.14 24.60
C GLY A 912 -17.05 -10.81 23.46
N THR A 913 -16.78 -11.36 22.28
CA THR A 913 -17.60 -11.22 21.06
C THR A 913 -18.39 -12.50 20.79
N ALA A 914 -19.30 -12.49 19.80
CA ALA A 914 -19.98 -13.71 19.37
C ALA A 914 -19.01 -14.80 18.82
N ALA A 915 -17.82 -14.39 18.38
CA ALA A 915 -16.73 -15.28 17.94
C ALA A 915 -15.74 -15.62 19.08
N GLY A 916 -16.02 -15.25 20.33
CA GLY A 916 -15.21 -15.58 21.51
C GLY A 916 -14.50 -14.40 22.18
N SER A 917 -13.70 -14.72 23.20
CA SER A 917 -12.90 -13.79 24.00
C SER A 917 -11.78 -13.13 23.19
N GLN A 918 -11.68 -11.79 23.26
CA GLN A 918 -10.58 -11.03 22.68
C GLN A 918 -9.44 -10.80 23.67
N PHE A 919 -8.22 -10.62 23.14
CA PHE A 919 -7.01 -10.40 23.93
C PHE A 919 -6.14 -9.25 23.41
N GLY A 920 -5.32 -8.70 24.31
CA GLY A 920 -4.31 -7.68 24.02
C GLY A 920 -3.04 -8.28 23.43
N GLN A 921 -3.08 -8.53 22.12
CA GLN A 921 -1.90 -8.85 21.33
C GLN A 921 -1.84 -7.99 20.07
N TYR A 922 -0.63 -7.88 19.53
CA TYR A 922 -0.30 -7.00 18.42
C TYR A 922 -0.52 -7.62 17.06
N TYR A 923 -0.41 -8.95 17.00
CA TYR A 923 -0.69 -9.76 15.83
C TYR A 923 -1.42 -11.04 16.25
N ALA A 924 -2.18 -11.63 15.33
CA ALA A 924 -2.75 -12.97 15.42
C ALA A 924 -2.38 -13.76 14.16
N VAL A 925 -2.10 -15.06 14.33
CA VAL A 925 -1.55 -15.93 13.28
C VAL A 925 -2.62 -16.80 12.62
N GLY A 926 -2.50 -17.01 11.31
CA GLY A 926 -3.49 -17.77 10.53
C GLY A 926 -4.84 -17.04 10.43
N GLN A 927 -5.94 -17.79 10.45
CA GLN A 927 -7.31 -17.26 10.29
C GLN A 927 -7.98 -16.90 11.64
N THR A 928 -7.32 -16.03 12.42
CA THR A 928 -7.71 -15.75 13.82
C THR A 928 -7.84 -14.27 14.16
N ALA A 929 -7.90 -13.41 13.12
CA ALA A 929 -8.05 -11.95 13.16
C ALA A 929 -9.09 -11.42 14.17
N SER A 930 -10.18 -12.17 14.37
CA SER A 930 -11.31 -11.79 15.22
C SER A 930 -10.99 -11.68 16.71
N THR A 931 -9.91 -12.35 17.15
CA THR A 931 -9.49 -12.44 18.55
C THR A 931 -8.71 -11.22 19.06
N LEU A 932 -8.28 -10.33 18.17
CA LEU A 932 -7.53 -9.12 18.52
C LEU A 932 -8.47 -8.01 18.99
N GLY A 933 -8.27 -7.48 20.18
CA GLY A 933 -8.97 -6.25 20.60
C GLY A 933 -8.34 -4.97 20.05
N LEU A 934 -8.56 -3.85 20.74
CA LEU A 934 -7.94 -2.54 20.47
C LEU A 934 -7.30 -1.96 21.74
N PHE A 935 -6.16 -1.30 21.57
CA PHE A 935 -5.40 -0.61 22.63
C PHE A 935 -5.82 0.87 22.75
N SER A 936 -5.77 1.43 23.97
CA SER A 936 -6.06 2.85 24.23
C SER A 936 -4.85 3.76 23.94
N GLY A 937 -5.06 5.06 23.67
CA GLY A 937 -3.97 6.01 23.36
C GLY A 937 -4.32 7.17 22.41
N SER A 938 -3.51 8.24 22.40
CA SER A 938 -3.80 9.56 21.81
C SER A 938 -2.93 9.95 20.60
N VAL A 939 -3.29 9.51 19.41
CA VAL A 939 -2.72 9.81 18.07
C VAL A 939 -2.82 11.29 17.64
N TYR A 940 -2.03 12.23 18.19
CA TYR A 940 -1.75 13.61 17.67
C TYR A 940 -1.53 13.71 16.12
N SER A 941 -1.32 14.89 15.51
CA SER A 941 -0.72 14.97 14.13
C SER A 941 -0.04 16.27 13.63
N ILE A 942 1.11 16.15 12.93
CA ILE A 942 1.72 17.19 12.05
C ILE A 942 2.58 16.63 10.87
N GLY A 943 2.32 17.09 9.64
CA GLY A 943 3.18 16.93 8.45
C GLY A 943 3.13 18.11 7.48
N LEU A 944 4.10 18.21 6.54
CA LEU A 944 4.26 19.29 5.57
C LEU A 944 4.94 18.80 4.28
N GLU A 945 4.47 19.26 3.12
CA GLU A 945 4.93 18.91 1.76
C GLU A 945 5.20 20.20 0.95
N TYR A 946 6.23 20.23 0.10
CA TYR A 946 6.47 21.27 -0.89
C TYR A 946 6.84 20.67 -2.25
N THR A 947 6.00 20.88 -3.26
CA THR A 947 6.14 20.28 -4.61
C THR A 947 5.95 21.27 -5.77
N ASP A 948 5.91 22.58 -5.50
CA ASP A 948 5.62 23.63 -6.52
C ASP A 948 6.70 23.72 -7.61
N ASN A 949 7.97 23.55 -7.20
CA ASN A 949 9.11 23.61 -8.11
C ASN A 949 9.50 22.18 -8.58
N PRO A 950 9.43 21.84 -9.88
CA PRO A 950 9.89 20.54 -10.37
C PRO A 950 11.41 20.34 -10.22
N GLU A 951 12.17 21.40 -9.91
CA GLU A 951 13.61 21.35 -9.65
C GLU A 951 13.99 21.39 -8.16
N PHE A 952 13.03 21.60 -7.23
CA PHE A 952 13.24 21.49 -5.79
C PHE A 952 11.96 21.07 -5.05
N GLN A 953 11.99 19.93 -4.36
CA GLN A 953 10.85 19.42 -3.60
C GLN A 953 11.29 18.90 -2.23
N ALA A 954 10.40 18.99 -1.24
CA ALA A 954 10.66 18.56 0.12
C ALA A 954 9.40 18.02 0.81
N SER A 955 9.59 17.21 1.84
CA SER A 955 8.55 16.76 2.74
C SER A 955 9.10 16.61 4.16
N THR A 956 8.26 16.78 5.16
CA THR A 956 8.56 16.48 6.55
C THR A 956 7.30 16.03 7.27
N ARG A 957 7.44 15.08 8.18
CA ARG A 957 6.36 14.53 8.98
C ARG A 957 6.93 14.12 10.33
N PHE A 958 6.22 14.53 11.36
CA PHE A 958 6.41 14.10 12.73
C PHE A 958 5.33 13.05 13.03
N GLU A 959 5.65 12.06 13.87
CA GLU A 959 4.78 11.09 14.53
C GLU A 959 5.43 10.69 15.85
N TYR A 960 4.64 10.29 16.85
CA TYR A 960 5.10 9.93 18.19
C TYR A 960 4.12 8.83 18.74
N ARG A 961 3.86 8.64 20.04
CA ARG A 961 3.42 7.41 20.76
C ARG A 961 2.84 7.77 22.13
N ASP A 962 1.57 8.16 22.19
CA ASP A 962 0.74 8.09 23.39
C ASP A 962 -0.11 6.82 23.37
N GLY A 963 0.27 5.81 24.14
CA GLY A 963 -0.46 4.56 24.29
C GLY A 963 -0.56 4.15 25.74
N ASP A 964 -1.51 3.25 26.03
CA ASP A 964 -1.37 2.42 27.22
C ASP A 964 -0.10 1.57 27.08
N GLU A 965 0.06 0.85 25.98
CA GLU A 965 1.13 -0.14 25.81
C GLU A 965 2.55 0.44 25.89
N SER A 966 2.87 1.45 25.08
CA SER A 966 4.21 2.01 24.97
C SER A 966 4.22 3.32 24.20
N ASN A 967 5.38 3.97 24.20
CA ASN A 967 5.67 5.10 23.31
C ASN A 967 6.35 4.61 22.03
N ASN A 968 6.36 5.47 21.02
CA ASN A 968 6.99 5.29 19.72
C ASN A 968 7.32 6.69 19.19
N LEU A 969 8.39 6.89 18.43
CA LEU A 969 8.71 8.16 17.79
C LEU A 969 9.06 7.92 16.31
N VAL A 970 8.23 8.41 15.38
CA VAL A 970 8.48 8.29 13.93
C VAL A 970 8.68 9.67 13.32
N ILE A 971 9.89 9.97 12.86
CA ILE A 971 10.21 11.23 12.19
C ILE A 971 10.65 10.91 10.76
N SER A 972 10.14 11.62 9.77
CA SER A 972 10.57 11.44 8.38
C SER A 972 10.65 12.78 7.67
N ALA A 973 11.82 13.15 7.17
CA ALA A 973 12.05 14.38 6.43
C ALA A 973 12.92 14.12 5.19
N ALA A 974 12.53 14.67 4.04
CA ALA A 974 13.26 14.53 2.78
C ALA A 974 13.30 15.85 2.02
N ALA A 975 14.38 16.09 1.28
CA ALA A 975 14.51 17.20 0.34
C ALA A 975 15.40 16.77 -0.83
N ALA A 976 15.00 17.11 -2.06
CA ALA A 976 15.74 16.82 -3.26
C ALA A 976 15.67 18.00 -4.24
N GLY A 977 16.70 18.16 -5.10
CA GLY A 977 16.68 19.18 -6.14
C GLY A 977 17.98 19.41 -6.88
N LYS A 978 17.88 20.13 -8.01
CA LYS A 978 19.04 20.60 -8.77
C LYS A 978 19.58 21.89 -8.15
N ILE A 979 20.74 21.79 -7.49
CA ILE A 979 21.52 22.95 -7.01
C ILE A 979 22.05 23.75 -8.21
N SER A 980 22.32 23.07 -9.33
CA SER A 980 22.59 23.69 -10.62
C SER A 980 22.16 22.73 -11.74
N PRO A 981 22.10 23.16 -13.02
CA PRO A 981 21.79 22.27 -14.14
C PRO A 981 22.70 21.04 -14.28
N ALA A 982 23.87 21.04 -13.61
CA ALA A 982 24.84 19.94 -13.61
C ALA A 982 25.05 19.28 -12.23
N LEU A 983 24.34 19.70 -11.18
CA LEU A 983 24.50 19.18 -9.80
C LEU A 983 23.14 18.99 -9.13
N THR A 984 22.79 17.75 -8.84
CA THR A 984 21.58 17.35 -8.11
C THR A 984 21.94 16.84 -6.72
N ALA A 985 21.12 17.15 -5.72
CA ALA A 985 21.30 16.72 -4.34
C ALA A 985 20.03 16.08 -3.78
N LEU A 986 20.19 15.19 -2.81
CA LEU A 986 19.12 14.62 -1.99
C LEU A 986 19.56 14.47 -0.54
N VAL A 987 18.68 14.78 0.40
CA VAL A 987 18.80 14.47 1.83
C VAL A 987 17.52 13.75 2.28
N ARG A 988 17.66 12.65 3.03
CA ARG A 988 16.54 11.95 3.68
C ARG A 988 16.94 11.56 5.09
N TYR A 989 16.18 12.00 6.08
CA TYR A 989 16.26 11.58 7.48
C TYR A 989 15.00 10.79 7.85
N GLN A 990 15.18 9.72 8.62
CA GLN A 990 14.13 8.86 9.09
C GLN A 990 14.48 8.31 10.48
N GLN A 991 13.50 8.31 11.37
CA GLN A 991 13.52 7.70 12.70
C GLN A 991 12.19 6.96 12.86
N ALA A 992 12.19 5.79 13.48
CA ALA A 992 10.98 5.03 13.79
C ALA A 992 11.20 4.18 15.05
N GLY A 993 10.36 4.40 16.06
CA GLY A 993 10.18 3.50 17.19
C GLY A 993 9.37 2.26 16.81
N GLU A 994 8.69 1.65 17.78
CA GLU A 994 8.03 0.35 17.59
C GLU A 994 6.52 0.47 17.70
N ALA A 995 5.79 0.00 16.70
CA ALA A 995 4.35 0.22 16.63
C ALA A 995 3.56 -0.82 17.43
N ASN A 996 4.12 -2.00 17.61
CA ASN A 996 3.37 -3.19 17.99
C ASN A 996 4.22 -4.20 18.79
N VAL A 997 5.16 -3.69 19.57
CA VAL A 997 5.99 -4.45 20.52
C VAL A 997 5.77 -3.88 21.91
N PHE A 998 5.41 -4.77 22.84
CA PHE A 998 5.21 -4.45 24.25
C PHE A 998 5.42 -5.74 25.06
N LEU A 999 6.48 -5.74 25.85
CA LEU A 999 6.61 -6.63 26.99
C LEU A 999 6.05 -5.87 28.21
N PRO A 1000 4.96 -6.34 28.83
CA PRO A 1000 4.39 -5.68 29.99
C PRO A 1000 5.38 -5.67 31.18
N SER A 1001 5.24 -4.77 32.17
CA SER A 1001 6.38 -4.31 33.03
C SER A 1001 6.43 -4.64 34.56
N THR A 1002 5.33 -4.97 35.27
CA THR A 1002 5.19 -4.81 36.74
C THR A 1002 4.88 -6.06 37.63
N VAL A 1003 5.36 -7.30 37.35
CA VAL A 1003 5.07 -8.49 38.21
C VAL A 1003 6.28 -9.19 38.83
N GLY A 1004 7.16 -9.86 38.08
CA GLY A 1004 8.37 -10.42 38.69
C GLY A 1004 9.24 -11.47 37.96
N VAL A 1005 9.30 -11.59 36.62
CA VAL A 1005 10.29 -12.44 35.88
C VAL A 1005 11.66 -11.77 35.87
N VAL A 1006 12.20 -11.76 37.07
CA VAL A 1006 13.47 -12.44 37.31
C VAL A 1006 13.38 -13.92 36.86
N ALA A 1007 13.20 -14.16 35.55
CA ALA A 1007 13.43 -15.43 34.87
C ALA A 1007 14.94 -15.56 34.77
N GLU A 1008 15.54 -16.03 35.87
CA GLU A 1008 16.97 -16.25 36.06
C GLU A 1008 17.88 -15.04 35.79
N GLY A 1009 17.33 -13.82 35.77
CA GLY A 1009 18.08 -12.55 35.78
C GLY A 1009 18.11 -11.76 34.47
N VAL A 1010 17.28 -12.09 33.48
CA VAL A 1010 17.04 -11.24 32.30
C VAL A 1010 16.57 -9.84 32.75
N ARG A 1011 17.04 -8.80 32.06
CA ARG A 1011 16.55 -7.42 32.20
C ARG A 1011 16.12 -6.92 30.83
N PHE A 1012 14.85 -6.59 30.68
CA PHE A 1012 14.34 -5.99 29.46
C PHE A 1012 14.71 -4.50 29.39
N GLN A 1013 14.99 -4.03 28.17
CA GLN A 1013 15.28 -2.65 27.84
C GLN A 1013 14.54 -2.30 26.53
N GLU A 1014 14.04 -1.08 26.39
CA GLU A 1014 13.44 -0.61 25.14
C GLU A 1014 14.43 -0.75 23.97
N LEU A 1015 13.93 -1.23 22.83
CA LEU A 1015 14.75 -1.55 21.64
C LEU A 1015 15.35 -0.32 20.95
N GLY A 1016 14.81 0.86 21.24
CA GLY A 1016 15.30 2.18 20.82
C GLY A 1016 15.14 2.45 19.33
N ASP A 1017 14.69 3.66 18.98
CA ASP A 1017 14.29 4.01 17.62
C ASP A 1017 15.34 3.70 16.55
N THR A 1018 14.96 2.93 15.53
CA THR A 1018 15.76 2.76 14.32
C THR A 1018 15.86 4.12 13.62
N SER A 1019 17.08 4.61 13.40
CA SER A 1019 17.32 5.91 12.76
C SER A 1019 18.27 5.80 11.55
N ASN A 1020 18.05 6.63 10.53
CA ASN A 1020 18.80 6.65 9.29
C ASN A 1020 18.86 8.07 8.70
N LEU A 1021 20.06 8.55 8.36
CA LEU A 1021 20.30 9.81 7.63
C LEU A 1021 21.06 9.49 6.34
N LYS A 1022 20.51 9.88 5.19
CA LYS A 1022 21.12 9.76 3.85
C LYS A 1022 21.35 11.13 3.24
N ILE A 1023 22.50 11.30 2.61
CA ILE A 1023 22.87 12.45 1.78
C ILE A 1023 23.45 11.91 0.47
N GLY A 1024 22.93 12.39 -0.66
CA GLY A 1024 23.39 12.04 -2.00
C GLY A 1024 23.69 13.28 -2.83
N LEU A 1025 24.74 13.22 -3.65
CA LEU A 1025 25.07 14.23 -4.66
C LEU A 1025 25.38 13.55 -6.00
N ALA A 1026 24.93 14.14 -7.10
CA ALA A 1026 25.24 13.70 -8.45
C ALA A 1026 25.66 14.88 -9.34
N TYR A 1027 26.85 14.79 -9.94
CA TYR A 1027 27.37 15.75 -10.91
C TYR A 1027 27.38 15.15 -12.32
N ARG A 1028 26.77 15.85 -13.28
CA ARG A 1028 26.63 15.45 -14.69
C ARG A 1028 26.35 16.70 -15.55
N ASP A 1029 27.33 17.22 -16.31
CA ASP A 1029 27.11 18.40 -17.17
C ASP A 1029 26.24 18.03 -18.40
N PRO A 1030 25.02 18.61 -18.56
CA PRO A 1030 24.14 18.31 -19.69
C PRO A 1030 24.74 18.61 -21.07
N ARG A 1031 25.84 19.36 -21.13
CA ARG A 1031 26.54 19.75 -22.38
C ARG A 1031 27.80 18.92 -22.64
N SER A 1032 28.24 18.10 -21.69
CA SER A 1032 29.55 17.44 -21.75
C SER A 1032 29.67 16.23 -20.81
N ASP A 1033 29.42 15.03 -21.34
CA ASP A 1033 29.58 13.74 -20.65
C ASP A 1033 31.04 13.35 -20.31
N LYS A 1034 31.99 14.31 -20.37
CA LYS A 1034 33.41 14.10 -20.09
C LYS A 1034 33.71 13.84 -18.62
N PHE A 1035 32.89 14.34 -17.70
CA PHE A 1035 33.09 14.14 -16.26
C PHE A 1035 31.75 13.95 -15.56
N ASN A 1036 31.62 12.83 -14.88
CA ASN A 1036 30.46 12.45 -14.08
C ASN A 1036 30.94 11.96 -12.71
N ALA A 1037 30.24 12.32 -11.64
CA ALA A 1037 30.58 11.89 -10.29
C ALA A 1037 29.33 11.71 -9.42
N LEU A 1038 29.35 10.70 -8.55
CA LEU A 1038 28.31 10.38 -7.60
C LEU A 1038 28.91 10.30 -6.18
N LEU A 1039 28.16 10.74 -5.18
CA LEU A 1039 28.57 10.71 -3.78
C LEU A 1039 27.39 10.29 -2.89
N LYS A 1040 27.67 9.45 -1.89
CA LYS A 1040 26.76 9.05 -0.81
C LYS A 1040 27.43 9.22 0.55
N TYR A 1041 26.70 9.79 1.49
CA TYR A 1041 26.92 9.59 2.93
C TYR A 1041 25.65 9.01 3.54
N GLU A 1042 25.80 8.01 4.39
CA GLU A 1042 24.71 7.40 5.15
C GLU A 1042 25.15 7.15 6.60
N TRP A 1043 24.31 7.50 7.56
CA TRP A 1043 24.44 7.17 8.98
C TRP A 1043 23.21 6.36 9.41
N ARG A 1044 23.40 5.31 10.22
CA ARG A 1044 22.36 4.43 10.76
C ARG A 1044 22.56 4.20 12.26
N GLN A 1045 21.46 4.02 12.98
CA GLN A 1045 21.40 3.57 14.37
C GLN A 1045 20.27 2.55 14.53
N ASN A 1046 20.49 1.51 15.34
CA ASN A 1046 19.53 0.45 15.67
C ASN A 1046 18.86 -0.16 14.42
N PHE A 1047 19.65 -0.35 13.35
CA PHE A 1047 19.19 -0.84 12.04
C PHE A 1047 19.09 -2.38 11.97
N ASP A 1048 19.61 -3.05 12.99
CA ASP A 1048 19.59 -4.49 13.25
C ASP A 1048 18.76 -4.83 14.52
N SER A 1049 18.10 -3.83 15.12
CA SER A 1049 17.31 -4.00 16.34
C SER A 1049 16.02 -4.78 16.05
N ILE A 1050 15.92 -5.97 16.63
CA ILE A 1050 14.81 -6.93 16.56
C ILE A 1050 14.38 -7.30 17.98
N PRO A 1051 13.12 -7.70 18.25
CA PRO A 1051 12.61 -7.83 19.62
C PRO A 1051 13.41 -8.83 20.47
N GLU A 1052 14.01 -9.83 19.84
CA GLU A 1052 14.85 -10.85 20.45
C GLU A 1052 16.19 -10.27 20.99
N ALA A 1053 16.63 -9.10 20.49
CA ALA A 1053 17.83 -8.38 20.93
C ALA A 1053 17.68 -7.72 22.32
N GLN A 1054 16.46 -7.62 22.87
CA GLN A 1054 16.25 -7.22 24.28
C GLN A 1054 16.95 -8.17 25.26
N LEU A 1055 17.18 -9.42 24.85
CA LEU A 1055 17.85 -10.44 25.65
C LEU A 1055 19.38 -10.26 25.73
N THR A 1056 19.98 -9.45 24.84
CA THR A 1056 21.44 -9.26 24.71
C THR A 1056 21.90 -7.80 24.84
N GLY A 1057 20.96 -6.85 24.91
CA GLY A 1057 21.25 -5.42 25.03
C GLY A 1057 22.01 -4.85 23.82
N SER A 1058 21.78 -5.42 22.62
CA SER A 1058 22.51 -5.01 21.42
C SER A 1058 22.12 -3.61 20.97
N THR A 1059 23.11 -2.78 20.64
CA THR A 1059 22.89 -1.51 19.92
C THR A 1059 23.99 -1.32 18.87
N ALA A 1060 23.60 -1.03 17.62
CA ALA A 1060 24.54 -0.80 16.54
C ALA A 1060 24.39 0.59 15.93
N THR A 1061 25.52 1.19 15.57
CA THR A 1061 25.60 2.38 14.73
C THR A 1061 26.51 2.10 13.54
N GLY A 1062 26.18 2.66 12.38
CA GLY A 1062 26.93 2.47 11.15
C GLY A 1062 27.04 3.76 10.36
N GLN A 1063 28.20 4.00 9.75
CA GLN A 1063 28.43 5.11 8.83
C GLN A 1063 29.00 4.56 7.52
N ILE A 1064 28.46 5.01 6.39
CA ILE A 1064 28.91 4.62 5.05
C ILE A 1064 29.13 5.88 4.24
N PHE A 1065 30.37 6.10 3.81
CA PHE A 1065 30.71 7.10 2.79
C PHE A 1065 31.10 6.37 1.50
N SER A 1066 30.68 6.89 0.34
CA SER A 1066 31.21 6.45 -0.95
C SER A 1066 31.19 7.58 -1.97
N ALA A 1067 32.23 7.64 -2.79
CA ALA A 1067 32.33 8.55 -3.92
C ALA A 1067 32.88 7.79 -5.15
N GLU A 1068 32.32 8.07 -6.32
CA GLU A 1068 32.64 7.39 -7.58
C GLU A 1068 32.63 8.39 -8.73
N ALA A 1069 33.58 8.30 -9.66
CA ALA A 1069 33.70 9.24 -10.76
C ALA A 1069 34.27 8.60 -12.04
N ILE A 1070 33.80 9.10 -13.18
CA ILE A 1070 34.30 8.79 -14.52
C ILE A 1070 34.78 10.08 -15.17
N TYR A 1071 36.00 10.07 -15.69
CA TYR A 1071 36.59 11.16 -16.47
C TYR A 1071 37.08 10.66 -17.83
N ALA A 1072 36.36 11.05 -18.89
CA ALA A 1072 36.64 10.71 -20.27
C ALA A 1072 36.96 11.98 -21.10
N PRO A 1073 38.15 12.60 -20.93
CA PRO A 1073 38.49 13.85 -21.62
C PRO A 1073 38.55 13.76 -23.15
N SER A 1074 38.74 12.56 -23.69
CA SER A 1074 38.73 12.27 -25.14
C SER A 1074 38.41 10.79 -25.39
N TRP A 1075 38.02 10.40 -26.61
CA TRP A 1075 37.77 8.99 -26.97
C TRP A 1075 38.95 8.01 -26.73
N ARG A 1076 40.17 8.53 -26.50
CA ARG A 1076 41.35 7.72 -26.18
C ARG A 1076 41.58 7.49 -24.69
N TRP A 1077 41.06 8.33 -23.81
CA TRP A 1077 41.38 8.30 -22.38
C TRP A 1077 40.10 8.22 -21.56
N GLU A 1078 40.04 7.24 -20.70
CA GLU A 1078 38.93 7.00 -19.77
C GLU A 1078 39.55 6.63 -18.41
N PHE A 1079 39.19 7.39 -17.39
CA PHE A 1079 39.59 7.16 -16.01
C PHE A 1079 38.35 6.89 -15.16
N TYR A 1080 38.39 5.83 -14.38
CA TYR A 1080 37.38 5.46 -13.40
C TYR A 1080 38.02 5.44 -12.02
N GLY A 1081 37.30 5.95 -11.02
CA GLY A 1081 37.75 5.88 -9.63
C GLY A 1081 36.58 5.76 -8.67
N LYS A 1082 36.75 4.90 -7.65
CA LYS A 1082 35.78 4.67 -6.57
C LYS A 1082 36.50 4.61 -5.23
N TYR A 1083 35.92 5.25 -4.23
CA TYR A 1083 36.31 5.11 -2.84
C TYR A 1083 35.05 4.84 -1.99
N ALA A 1084 35.19 3.97 -0.99
CA ALA A 1084 34.18 3.74 0.02
C ALA A 1084 34.81 3.50 1.39
N LEU A 1085 34.12 3.95 2.43
CA LEU A 1085 34.46 3.80 3.83
C LEU A 1085 33.20 3.36 4.58
N ARG A 1086 33.29 2.27 5.34
CA ARG A 1086 32.28 1.84 6.29
C ARG A 1086 32.89 1.84 7.70
N ASN A 1087 32.32 2.62 8.61
CA ASN A 1087 32.53 2.48 10.05
C ASN A 1087 31.32 1.78 10.66
N GLY A 1088 31.54 0.89 11.61
CA GLY A 1088 30.50 0.25 12.41
C GLY A 1088 30.92 0.17 13.87
N VAL A 1089 29.99 0.44 14.78
CA VAL A 1089 30.16 0.29 16.22
C VAL A 1089 28.95 -0.46 16.76
N THR A 1090 29.16 -1.66 17.29
CA THR A 1090 28.13 -2.48 17.92
C THR A 1090 28.49 -2.71 19.39
N PHE A 1091 27.55 -2.51 20.29
CA PHE A 1091 27.65 -2.94 21.67
C PHE A 1091 26.88 -4.25 21.84
N LEU A 1092 27.45 -5.24 22.52
CA LEU A 1092 26.83 -6.53 22.80
C LEU A 1092 27.21 -6.97 24.22
N ASN A 1093 26.23 -7.27 25.07
CA ASN A 1093 26.44 -7.57 26.50
C ASN A 1093 27.24 -6.48 27.27
N GLY A 1094 27.30 -5.26 26.74
CA GLY A 1094 28.09 -4.13 27.28
C GLY A 1094 29.51 -3.99 26.70
N ASP A 1095 30.04 -5.02 26.04
CA ASP A 1095 31.33 -4.92 25.32
C ASP A 1095 31.15 -4.18 23.98
N ARG A 1096 32.14 -3.35 23.62
CA ARG A 1096 32.13 -2.51 22.42
C ARG A 1096 32.97 -3.11 21.31
N TYR A 1097 32.37 -3.30 20.14
CA TYR A 1097 33.00 -3.80 18.93
C TYR A 1097 33.03 -2.70 17.86
N ASP A 1098 34.24 -2.31 17.43
CA ASP A 1098 34.49 -1.27 16.43
C ASP A 1098 35.13 -1.90 15.18
N ALA A 1099 34.55 -1.66 14.00
CA ALA A 1099 35.10 -2.10 12.72
C ALA A 1099 35.12 -0.97 11.68
N ASN A 1100 36.22 -0.83 10.94
CA ASN A 1100 36.38 0.12 9.84
C ASN A 1100 36.85 -0.60 8.58
N VAL A 1101 36.08 -0.52 7.49
CA VAL A 1101 36.41 -1.09 6.17
C VAL A 1101 36.60 0.04 5.17
N ASN A 1102 37.74 0.04 4.48
CA ASN A 1102 38.05 0.94 3.37
C ASN A 1102 38.11 0.14 2.06
N LEU A 1103 37.63 0.72 0.97
CA LEU A 1103 37.77 0.22 -0.40
C LEU A 1103 38.20 1.38 -1.30
N ALA A 1104 39.25 1.19 -2.10
CA ALA A 1104 39.66 2.10 -3.16
C ALA A 1104 39.89 1.33 -4.45
N GLN A 1105 39.37 1.84 -5.57
CA GLN A 1105 39.55 1.25 -6.90
C GLN A 1105 39.84 2.37 -7.91
N LEU A 1106 40.82 2.16 -8.78
CA LEU A 1106 41.22 3.09 -9.84
C LEU A 1106 41.48 2.30 -11.12
N ARG A 1107 40.92 2.74 -12.24
CA ARG A 1107 41.17 2.16 -13.56
C ARG A 1107 41.45 3.27 -14.58
N ALA A 1108 42.48 3.08 -15.39
CA ALA A 1108 42.85 3.97 -16.49
C ALA A 1108 42.91 3.15 -17.79
N THR A 1109 42.04 3.48 -18.75
CA THR A 1109 41.99 2.86 -20.08
C THR A 1109 42.53 3.84 -21.13
N TYR A 1110 43.54 3.42 -21.90
CA TYR A 1110 44.05 4.15 -23.06
C TYR A 1110 43.83 3.39 -24.37
N ARG A 1111 43.13 3.99 -25.33
CA ARG A 1111 42.97 3.44 -26.69
C ARG A 1111 44.14 3.86 -27.58
N LEU A 1112 45.07 2.93 -27.77
CA LEU A 1112 46.22 3.04 -28.67
C LEU A 1112 45.79 3.25 -30.13
N GLY A 1113 44.64 2.69 -30.52
CA GLY A 1113 44.01 2.88 -31.83
C GLY A 1113 42.58 2.34 -31.87
N TYR A 1114 41.99 2.25 -33.06
CA TYR A 1114 40.61 1.77 -33.24
C TYR A 1114 40.37 0.29 -32.90
N ARG A 1115 41.45 -0.51 -32.73
CA ARG A 1115 41.38 -1.94 -32.41
C ARG A 1115 42.25 -2.36 -31.22
N THR A 1116 42.87 -1.41 -30.52
CA THR A 1116 43.85 -1.74 -29.49
C THR A 1116 43.72 -0.83 -28.28
N ASP A 1117 43.65 -1.43 -27.11
CA ASP A 1117 43.58 -0.77 -25.82
C ASP A 1117 44.68 -1.25 -24.87
N LEU A 1118 44.94 -0.45 -23.85
CA LEU A 1118 45.75 -0.77 -22.69
C LEU A 1118 44.99 -0.26 -21.46
N ALA A 1119 44.66 -1.15 -20.53
CA ALA A 1119 44.06 -0.84 -19.25
C ALA A 1119 45.05 -1.12 -18.12
N VAL A 1120 45.08 -0.23 -17.14
CA VAL A 1120 45.70 -0.47 -15.84
C VAL A 1120 44.62 -0.30 -14.78
N GLU A 1121 44.45 -1.30 -13.93
CA GLU A 1121 43.47 -1.28 -12.84
C GLU A 1121 44.13 -1.65 -11.52
N GLY A 1122 43.81 -0.94 -10.45
CA GLY A 1122 44.24 -1.22 -9.09
C GLY A 1122 43.07 -1.19 -8.11
N ARG A 1123 43.05 -2.14 -7.18
CA ARG A 1123 42.09 -2.28 -6.08
C ARG A 1123 42.85 -2.43 -4.76
N TRP A 1124 42.38 -1.73 -3.73
CA TRP A 1124 42.79 -1.91 -2.33
C TRP A 1124 41.54 -2.03 -1.48
N ILE A 1125 41.51 -2.99 -0.57
CA ILE A 1125 40.47 -3.11 0.46
C ILE A 1125 41.14 -3.48 1.78
N GLY A 1126 40.73 -2.85 2.88
CA GLY A 1126 41.34 -3.06 4.19
C GLY A 1126 40.36 -2.87 5.33
N GLN A 1127 40.36 -3.82 6.27
CA GLN A 1127 39.56 -3.80 7.49
C GLN A 1127 40.47 -3.67 8.72
N THR A 1128 40.11 -2.76 9.62
CA THR A 1128 40.64 -2.73 10.99
C THR A 1128 39.50 -2.91 11.99
N SER A 1129 39.71 -3.79 12.96
CA SER A 1129 38.72 -4.15 13.98
C SER A 1129 39.35 -4.23 15.37
N ASN A 1130 38.63 -3.75 16.40
CA ASN A 1130 39.05 -3.94 17.79
C ASN A 1130 38.89 -5.40 18.28
N SER A 1131 38.05 -6.20 17.61
CA SER A 1131 37.89 -7.64 17.89
C SER A 1131 39.06 -8.49 17.41
N GLY A 1132 39.98 -7.90 16.62
CA GLY A 1132 41.17 -8.56 16.10
C GLY A 1132 41.11 -8.91 14.61
N THR A 1133 39.92 -8.94 14.01
CA THR A 1133 39.64 -9.33 12.62
C THR A 1133 40.15 -8.32 11.58
N ASN A 1134 41.46 -8.10 11.57
CA ASN A 1134 42.18 -7.22 10.66
C ASN A 1134 42.53 -7.96 9.38
N TYR A 1135 42.32 -7.29 8.24
CA TYR A 1135 42.49 -7.85 6.91
C TYR A 1135 42.98 -6.76 5.94
N THR A 1136 43.83 -7.11 4.96
CA THR A 1136 44.14 -6.22 3.84
C THR A 1136 44.38 -6.99 2.55
N GLU A 1137 43.81 -6.48 1.46
CA GLU A 1137 44.05 -6.92 0.08
C GLU A 1137 44.53 -5.74 -0.77
N PHE A 1138 45.49 -6.01 -1.65
CA PHE A 1138 45.88 -5.13 -2.74
C PHE A 1138 46.06 -5.95 -4.02
N GLY A 1139 45.48 -5.49 -5.13
CA GLY A 1139 45.58 -6.12 -6.45
C GLY A 1139 45.73 -5.09 -7.57
N VAL A 1140 46.56 -5.41 -8.56
CA VAL A 1140 46.81 -4.59 -9.76
C VAL A 1140 46.82 -5.48 -11.00
N ALA A 1141 46.08 -5.09 -12.03
CA ALA A 1141 46.15 -5.68 -13.36
C ALA A 1141 46.68 -4.67 -14.39
N VAL A 1142 47.49 -5.17 -15.32
CA VAL A 1142 47.82 -4.49 -16.57
C VAL A 1142 47.36 -5.40 -17.71
N GLU A 1143 46.42 -4.93 -18.53
CA GLU A 1143 45.81 -5.71 -19.61
C GLU A 1143 45.88 -4.93 -20.93
N THR A 1144 46.26 -5.59 -22.03
CA THR A 1144 46.15 -5.00 -23.37
C THR A 1144 45.17 -5.80 -24.23
N GLY A 1145 44.17 -5.12 -24.77
CA GLY A 1145 43.13 -5.69 -25.61
C GLY A 1145 43.37 -5.48 -27.09
N TYR A 1146 43.03 -6.50 -27.89
CA TYR A 1146 42.90 -6.40 -29.34
C TYR A 1146 41.49 -6.81 -29.80
N TYR A 1147 40.82 -5.92 -30.52
CA TYR A 1147 39.49 -6.16 -31.09
C TYR A 1147 39.62 -6.83 -32.47
N LEU A 1148 39.22 -8.11 -32.54
CA LEU A 1148 39.12 -8.87 -33.80
C LEU A 1148 37.93 -8.37 -34.64
N THR A 1149 36.81 -8.12 -33.98
CA THR A 1149 35.61 -7.44 -34.50
C THR A 1149 35.21 -6.34 -33.52
N PRO A 1150 34.24 -5.45 -33.84
CA PRO A 1150 33.74 -4.46 -32.88
C PRO A 1150 33.16 -5.07 -31.59
N ASP A 1151 32.78 -6.34 -31.62
CA ASP A 1151 32.11 -7.05 -30.51
C ASP A 1151 32.97 -8.17 -29.89
N LEU A 1152 34.06 -8.62 -30.54
CA LEU A 1152 34.99 -9.64 -30.01
C LEU A 1152 36.37 -9.05 -29.71
N ARG A 1153 36.74 -9.06 -28.43
CA ARG A 1153 38.04 -8.61 -27.89
C ARG A 1153 38.82 -9.78 -27.29
N ILE A 1154 40.11 -9.86 -27.61
CA ILE A 1154 41.07 -10.72 -26.90
C ILE A 1154 42.02 -9.82 -26.10
N GLY A 1155 41.99 -9.93 -24.79
CA GLY A 1155 42.92 -9.31 -23.86
C GLY A 1155 44.01 -10.28 -23.42
N LEU A 1156 45.24 -9.77 -23.30
CA LEU A 1156 46.32 -10.43 -22.57
C LEU A 1156 46.70 -9.52 -21.40
N GLY A 1157 46.64 -10.06 -20.17
CA GLY A 1157 46.95 -9.31 -18.97
C GLY A 1157 47.94 -10.00 -18.06
N TYR A 1158 48.54 -9.23 -17.17
CA TYR A 1158 49.27 -9.71 -16.00
C TYR A 1158 48.64 -9.10 -14.76
N SER A 1159 48.33 -9.93 -13.78
CA SER A 1159 47.80 -9.53 -12.47
C SER A 1159 48.84 -9.79 -11.38
N PHE A 1160 48.92 -8.88 -10.41
CA PHE A 1160 49.80 -8.91 -9.25
C PHE A 1160 48.95 -8.60 -8.00
N GLY A 1161 49.16 -9.28 -6.88
CA GLY A 1161 48.53 -8.85 -5.64
C GLY A 1161 48.98 -9.58 -4.38
N SER A 1162 48.42 -9.15 -3.26
CA SER A 1162 48.66 -9.71 -1.93
C SER A 1162 47.40 -9.62 -1.07
N VAL A 1163 47.02 -10.72 -0.42
CA VAL A 1163 46.03 -10.79 0.64
C VAL A 1163 46.73 -11.21 1.92
N ASP A 1164 46.48 -10.47 3.00
CA ASP A 1164 47.02 -10.73 4.35
C ASP A 1164 45.87 -10.67 5.37
N ASP A 1165 45.73 -11.72 6.15
CA ASP A 1165 44.75 -11.89 7.22
C ASP A 1165 45.46 -12.41 8.46
N ARG A 1166 45.10 -11.87 9.63
CA ARG A 1166 45.79 -12.16 10.89
C ARG A 1166 45.22 -13.38 11.62
N ASP A 1167 43.94 -13.66 11.44
CA ASP A 1167 43.18 -14.64 12.24
C ASP A 1167 42.93 -15.94 11.47
N PHE A 1168 42.84 -15.86 10.14
CA PHE A 1168 43.02 -17.01 9.24
C PHE A 1168 44.49 -17.16 8.83
N THR A 1169 45.02 -18.38 8.76
CA THR A 1169 46.43 -18.64 8.40
C THR A 1169 46.71 -18.51 6.89
N GLY A 1170 46.06 -17.55 6.21
CA GLY A 1170 45.92 -17.48 4.75
C GLY A 1170 46.59 -16.26 4.12
N TYR A 1171 47.92 -16.26 4.04
CA TYR A 1171 48.65 -15.28 3.22
C TYR A 1171 48.69 -15.72 1.75
N ARG A 1172 48.22 -14.87 0.83
CA ARG A 1172 48.19 -15.14 -0.62
C ARG A 1172 48.88 -14.01 -1.38
N SER A 1173 50.07 -14.27 -1.90
CA SER A 1173 50.85 -13.33 -2.70
C SER A 1173 51.18 -13.94 -4.06
N GLU A 1174 50.28 -13.78 -5.02
CA GLU A 1174 50.29 -14.48 -6.30
C GLU A 1174 50.30 -13.49 -7.48
N GLY A 1175 50.90 -13.90 -8.58
CA GLY A 1175 51.07 -13.06 -9.75
C GLY A 1175 51.28 -13.87 -11.02
N GLY A 1176 50.63 -13.45 -12.12
CA GLY A 1176 50.68 -14.23 -13.34
C GLY A 1176 49.94 -13.65 -14.53
N VAL A 1177 50.26 -14.21 -15.69
CA VAL A 1177 49.62 -13.93 -16.98
C VAL A 1177 48.24 -14.58 -17.02
N TYR A 1178 47.26 -13.84 -17.52
CA TYR A 1178 45.95 -14.39 -17.88
C TYR A 1178 45.55 -13.93 -19.29
N LEU A 1179 44.85 -14.81 -20.00
CA LEU A 1179 44.13 -14.50 -21.24
C LEU A 1179 42.69 -14.16 -20.89
N ASN A 1180 42.10 -13.20 -21.62
CA ASN A 1180 40.72 -12.75 -21.44
C ASN A 1180 40.06 -12.66 -22.81
N ILE A 1181 38.91 -13.31 -23.02
CA ILE A 1181 38.20 -13.26 -24.31
C ILE A 1181 36.78 -12.77 -24.03
N SER A 1182 36.51 -11.52 -24.43
CA SER A 1182 35.25 -10.83 -24.20
C SER A 1182 34.48 -10.74 -25.51
N LEU A 1183 33.30 -11.38 -25.57
CA LEU A 1183 32.35 -11.30 -26.66
C LEU A 1183 31.10 -10.54 -26.20
N LYS A 1184 30.86 -9.38 -26.79
CA LYS A 1184 29.57 -8.69 -26.71
C LYS A 1184 28.56 -9.39 -27.64
N LEU A 1185 27.39 -9.72 -27.11
CA LEU A 1185 26.29 -10.29 -27.89
C LEU A 1185 25.41 -9.17 -28.44
N ASN A 1186 25.17 -9.22 -29.75
CA ASN A 1186 24.25 -8.35 -30.49
C ASN A 1186 23.25 -9.15 -31.35
N GLU A 1187 23.47 -10.46 -31.52
CA GLU A 1187 22.56 -11.40 -32.18
C GLU A 1187 22.72 -12.83 -31.60
N LEU A 1188 21.73 -13.68 -31.87
CA LEU A 1188 21.72 -15.11 -31.56
C LEU A 1188 21.26 -15.90 -32.79
N LEU A 1189 21.71 -17.17 -32.89
CA LEU A 1189 21.16 -18.21 -33.79
C LEU A 1189 20.92 -17.78 -35.25
N GLY A 1190 21.84 -17.00 -35.83
CA GLY A 1190 21.77 -16.59 -37.24
C GLY A 1190 20.99 -15.30 -37.52
N GLY A 1191 20.93 -14.37 -36.56
CA GLY A 1191 20.44 -13.00 -36.77
C GLY A 1191 19.30 -12.57 -35.84
N PHE A 1192 18.84 -13.42 -34.92
CA PHE A 1192 17.81 -13.04 -33.95
C PHE A 1192 18.38 -11.99 -32.98
N GLY A 1193 17.74 -10.83 -32.93
CA GLY A 1193 18.16 -9.71 -32.09
C GLY A 1193 19.07 -8.68 -32.76
N LEU A 1194 19.53 -8.94 -33.99
CA LEU A 1194 20.38 -8.00 -34.74
C LEU A 1194 19.61 -6.73 -35.12
N GLN A 1195 19.61 -5.74 -34.23
CA GLN A 1195 19.11 -4.42 -34.56
C GLN A 1195 20.07 -3.73 -35.52
N LYS A 1196 19.75 -3.80 -36.81
CA LYS A 1196 20.35 -2.93 -37.83
C LYS A 1196 20.21 -1.48 -37.34
N PRO A 1197 21.31 -0.71 -37.25
CA PRO A 1197 21.21 0.69 -36.89
C PRO A 1197 20.22 1.38 -37.81
N VAL A 1198 19.15 1.94 -37.25
CA VAL A 1198 18.33 2.89 -37.99
C VAL A 1198 19.29 3.97 -38.48
N PRO A 1199 19.27 4.35 -39.77
CA PRO A 1199 20.07 5.47 -40.23
C PRO A 1199 19.86 6.65 -39.30
N LYS A 1200 20.90 7.46 -39.04
CA LYS A 1200 20.67 8.75 -38.38
C LYS A 1200 19.54 9.42 -39.14
N GLN A 1201 18.46 9.75 -38.44
CA GLN A 1201 17.37 10.53 -39.00
C GLN A 1201 18.03 11.82 -39.51
N GLU A 1202 18.19 11.93 -40.83
CA GLU A 1202 18.76 13.11 -41.46
C GLU A 1202 17.95 14.29 -40.96
N GLN A 1203 18.66 15.34 -40.47
CA GLN A 1203 18.12 16.37 -39.58
C GLN A 1203 16.66 16.64 -39.91
N GLU A 1204 15.75 16.24 -39.01
CA GLU A 1204 14.31 16.29 -39.24
C GLU A 1204 13.98 17.65 -39.83
N SER A 1205 13.65 17.64 -41.13
CA SER A 1205 13.59 18.86 -41.94
C SER A 1205 12.71 19.84 -41.20
N GLU A 1206 13.27 20.96 -40.73
CA GLU A 1206 12.55 21.89 -39.85
C GLU A 1206 11.18 22.16 -40.47
N VAL A 1207 10.16 21.57 -39.86
CA VAL A 1207 8.77 21.82 -40.24
C VAL A 1207 8.55 23.25 -39.80
N GLN A 1208 8.86 24.19 -40.71
CA GLN A 1208 8.76 25.63 -40.48
C GLN A 1208 7.46 25.85 -39.72
N PRO A 1209 7.51 26.35 -38.47
CA PRO A 1209 6.35 26.31 -37.58
C PRO A 1209 5.14 26.88 -38.30
N LEU A 1210 4.17 26.01 -38.61
CA LEU A 1210 3.05 26.35 -39.49
C LEU A 1210 2.31 27.53 -38.86
N ALA A 1211 2.53 28.71 -39.45
CA ALA A 1211 2.56 29.95 -38.68
C ALA A 1211 1.20 30.25 -38.05
N GLN A 1212 1.09 29.95 -36.75
CA GLN A 1212 -0.10 30.13 -35.94
C GLN A 1212 -1.40 29.76 -36.68
N VAL A 1213 -1.57 28.46 -36.96
CA VAL A 1213 -2.94 27.92 -36.95
C VAL A 1213 -3.48 28.17 -35.55
N GLN A 1214 -4.29 29.23 -35.40
CA GLN A 1214 -4.98 29.57 -34.16
C GLN A 1214 -5.70 28.32 -33.64
N PRO A 1215 -5.90 28.17 -32.31
CA PRO A 1215 -6.68 27.07 -31.77
C PRO A 1215 -8.11 27.12 -32.34
N THR A 1216 -8.33 26.36 -33.41
CA THR A 1216 -9.65 26.16 -34.01
C THR A 1216 -10.56 25.65 -32.91
N SER A 1217 -11.63 26.39 -32.64
CA SER A 1217 -12.60 26.04 -31.61
C SER A 1217 -13.02 24.58 -31.74
N GLN A 1218 -13.29 23.88 -30.63
CA GLN A 1218 -13.68 22.46 -30.65
C GLN A 1218 -14.81 22.18 -31.65
N ARG A 1219 -15.78 23.11 -31.76
CA ARG A 1219 -16.82 23.15 -32.79
C ARG A 1219 -16.32 23.03 -34.24
N GLN A 1220 -15.24 23.71 -34.62
CA GLN A 1220 -14.68 23.64 -35.98
C GLN A 1220 -14.02 22.28 -36.26
N LEU A 1221 -13.33 21.69 -35.28
CA LEU A 1221 -12.78 20.34 -35.43
C LEU A 1221 -13.91 19.30 -35.54
N ILE A 1222 -14.94 19.40 -34.68
CA ILE A 1222 -16.15 18.56 -34.69
C ILE A 1222 -16.88 18.68 -36.04
N ASN A 1223 -17.06 19.91 -36.57
CA ASN A 1223 -17.70 20.13 -37.86
C ASN A 1223 -16.88 19.58 -39.04
N THR A 1224 -15.54 19.64 -38.97
CA THR A 1224 -14.66 19.06 -40.01
C THR A 1224 -14.74 17.53 -40.01
N LEU A 1225 -14.82 16.90 -38.84
CA LEU A 1225 -15.03 15.46 -38.69
C LEU A 1225 -16.43 15.02 -39.16
N LYS A 1226 -17.47 15.81 -38.86
CA LYS A 1226 -18.84 15.57 -39.35
C LYS A 1226 -18.96 15.72 -40.88
N GLN A 1227 -18.10 16.53 -41.53
CA GLN A 1227 -17.97 16.54 -43.00
C GLN A 1227 -17.18 15.35 -43.54
N ALA A 1228 -16.13 14.89 -42.85
CA ALA A 1228 -15.31 13.76 -43.28
C ALA A 1228 -16.05 12.40 -43.28
N GLN A 1229 -17.14 12.28 -42.51
CA GLN A 1229 -18.00 11.09 -42.47
C GLN A 1229 -19.06 11.03 -43.60
N ALA A 1230 -19.19 12.08 -44.42
CA ALA A 1230 -20.16 12.11 -45.52
C ALA A 1230 -19.61 11.42 -46.79
N LEU A 1231 -19.99 10.15 -46.99
CA LEU A 1231 -19.71 9.41 -48.22
C LEU A 1231 -20.29 10.14 -49.45
N PRO A 1232 -19.52 10.32 -50.55
CA PRO A 1232 -20.01 10.99 -51.76
C PRO A 1232 -21.02 10.14 -52.51
N LYS A 1233 -22.11 10.77 -52.99
CA LYS A 1233 -23.03 10.15 -53.95
C LYS A 1233 -22.33 9.87 -55.29
N PRO A 1234 -22.69 8.77 -55.99
CA PRO A 1234 -22.19 8.51 -57.34
C PRO A 1234 -22.75 9.53 -58.35
N PRO A 1235 -22.05 9.79 -59.47
CA PRO A 1235 -22.51 10.73 -60.49
C PRO A 1235 -23.55 10.08 -61.41
N GLU A 1236 -24.73 10.70 -61.52
CA GLU A 1236 -25.64 10.46 -62.64
C GLU A 1236 -25.25 11.33 -63.83
N SER A 1237 -25.25 10.74 -65.02
CA SER A 1237 -25.04 11.43 -66.29
C SER A 1237 -26.37 11.82 -66.92
N ASP A 1238 -26.51 13.06 -67.37
CA ASP A 1238 -27.01 13.29 -68.73
C ASP A 1238 -26.49 14.64 -69.30
N THR A 1239 -26.95 14.96 -70.50
CA THR A 1239 -26.23 15.72 -71.52
C THR A 1239 -26.64 17.19 -71.61
N SER A 1240 -25.72 18.02 -72.13
CA SER A 1240 -26.07 19.39 -72.51
C SER A 1240 -26.80 19.43 -73.85
N GLN A 1241 -27.92 20.15 -73.94
CA GLN A 1241 -28.41 20.71 -75.20
C GLN A 1241 -28.97 22.13 -75.01
N SER A 1242 -29.10 22.83 -76.15
CA SER A 1242 -29.62 24.20 -76.30
C SER A 1242 -28.90 25.31 -75.53
N LYS A 1243 -27.96 25.95 -76.24
CA LYS A 1243 -27.82 27.42 -76.16
C LYS A 1243 -29.18 28.04 -76.54
N LEU A 1244 -29.63 29.07 -75.84
CA LEU A 1244 -30.40 30.16 -76.46
C LEU A 1244 -30.36 31.42 -75.57
N PHE A 1245 -30.21 32.57 -76.22
CA PHE A 1245 -30.19 33.94 -75.67
C PHE A 1245 -29.31 34.17 -74.42
N GLU A 1246 -28.08 34.67 -74.53
CA GLU A 1246 -27.69 36.00 -75.04
C GLU A 1246 -28.21 37.21 -74.23
N LEU A 1247 -27.28 38.13 -73.97
CA LEU A 1247 -27.44 39.58 -73.93
C LEU A 1247 -28.70 40.17 -73.26
N ILE A 1248 -28.48 40.88 -72.13
CA ILE A 1248 -28.39 42.36 -72.15
C ILE A 1248 -27.84 42.90 -70.81
N LYS A 1249 -27.10 44.02 -70.88
CA LYS A 1249 -26.40 44.76 -69.80
C LYS A 1249 -25.16 44.05 -69.19
N ARG A 1250 -23.91 44.57 -69.22
CA ARG A 1250 -23.36 45.91 -69.61
C ARG A 1250 -24.02 47.09 -68.86
N TRP A 1251 -23.36 47.86 -67.99
CA TRP A 1251 -22.02 48.46 -67.96
C TRP A 1251 -21.73 48.93 -66.50
N LYS A 1252 -20.58 49.49 -66.08
CA LYS A 1252 -19.47 50.17 -66.80
C LYS A 1252 -18.15 50.09 -66.01
N GLN A 1253 -17.02 50.13 -66.73
CA GLN A 1253 -15.66 50.42 -66.23
C GLN A 1253 -15.45 51.96 -66.08
N PRO A 1254 -14.32 52.51 -65.58
CA PRO A 1254 -12.91 52.05 -65.66
C PRO A 1254 -12.15 52.05 -64.29
N GLN A 1255 -10.87 51.69 -64.07
CA GLN A 1255 -9.60 51.76 -64.85
C GLN A 1255 -9.13 53.20 -65.16
N ALA A 1256 -7.85 53.54 -65.34
CA ALA A 1256 -6.55 53.03 -64.85
C ALA A 1256 -5.54 54.23 -65.01
N SER A 1257 -4.21 54.17 -64.99
CA SER A 1257 -3.18 53.12 -64.88
C SER A 1257 -1.83 53.77 -64.52
N ASN A 1258 -1.01 53.12 -63.69
CA ASN A 1258 0.46 53.13 -63.72
C ASN A 1258 1.00 52.01 -62.83
#